data_AF-A0A9D3T795-F1
#
_entry.id   AF-A0A9D3T795-F1
#
_cell.length_a   1.000
_cell.length_b   1.000
_cell.length_c   1.000
_cell.angle_alpha   90.00
_cell.angle_beta   90.00
_cell.angle_gamma   90.00
#
_symmetry.space_group_name_H-M   'P 1'
#
loop_
_entity.id
_entity.type
_entity.pdbx_description
1 polymer ?
#
loop_
_entity_poly.entity_id
_entity_poly.type
_entity_poly.pdbx_seq_one_letter_code
_entity_poly.pdbx_strand_id
1 'polypeptide(L)'
;MSQVEELKVKLSSQEVELNLRSQDTEALLTKIGLQTEKVSQKRRTADAEEQRVAAIQAEVFLKQRDCETDLAKAEPALEAATAALDTLNKVNLTELKTFPNPLPAVSNVTAAVMVLLAPHGRPPKDRSWRAARAFMGKVDDFLQALVTYNKEHIPETCLNVVREEYLSNPEFHPDFVRTKSFAAAGLCAWTINIVRYYEVYCDVAPKRQALSQANTDLDAATGKLLAIRKKLHDLDANLRGLTAQFEKAAAEKVRCQEEVSRTNHTIELANRLVKGLESEHVRWTEAVQQFEAQQKTLCGDVLLTAAFVSYVGYFTLPYRQELLQASWIPFIKAQKARQAICYVPIPLTDGLDPILMLTDDATLAAWNNEGLPSDRMSTENAAILANCERWPLLIDPQQQGIKWVRNHFGPDLKVVKLGQKGYLVTIEHALAAGETVLIENLEETVDPVLDPLLGRNTIKRGRYIRIGDKECEYHSGFQLLLHTKLANPHFPPELQAQTTLINFTVTRGSLEEQLLGEVVTHERPDLEVLKSELTAQQNHFKIELKFLEDELLTRLSAAEGSFLGDTALVEKLENTKRTAANIHSKVDEAKENETKINEARELYRPAAERASLLYFIICDLSNINPMYQFSLKTFNTVFHKAIGRAERAEEVTERVHNLMEAVTYSVFLYTSQGLFERDKLTFLSQTAFQILLMRGSIDAQELDFLLRFPVDCSRGSPVQFLSPQAWGAIKTISTLEEFRGLDRDIEGSAKRWKKLVDSECPEKERFPRTGKTRAPCRSS
;
A
#
# COMPACT_ATOMS: atom_id res chain seq x y z
N MET A 1 -17.09 -3.29 7.82
CA MET A 1 -17.75 -4.54 8.25
C MET A 1 -19.01 -4.84 7.44
N SER A 2 -20.05 -3.99 7.45
CA SER A 2 -21.31 -4.25 6.72
C SER A 2 -21.13 -4.55 5.21
N GLN A 3 -20.32 -3.78 4.49
CA GLN A 3 -20.06 -4.04 3.05
C GLN A 3 -19.34 -5.37 2.78
N VAL A 4 -18.48 -5.83 3.71
CA VAL A 4 -17.76 -7.11 3.56
C VAL A 4 -18.73 -8.28 3.73
N GLU A 5 -19.68 -8.13 4.65
CA GLU A 5 -20.71 -9.15 4.88
C GLU A 5 -21.68 -9.23 3.69
N GLU A 6 -22.08 -8.09 3.13
CA GLU A 6 -22.87 -8.05 1.88
C GLU A 6 -22.11 -8.68 0.69
N LEU A 7 -20.80 -8.45 0.56
CA LEU A 7 -19.98 -9.07 -0.47
C LEU A 7 -19.85 -10.59 -0.28
N LYS A 8 -19.77 -11.09 0.95
CA LYS A 8 -19.78 -12.54 1.24
C LYS A 8 -21.11 -13.19 0.86
N VAL A 9 -22.23 -12.53 1.16
CA VAL A 9 -23.56 -13.00 0.73
C VAL A 9 -23.67 -12.99 -0.80
N LYS A 10 -23.12 -11.97 -1.47
CA LYS A 10 -23.08 -11.91 -2.92
C LYS A 10 -22.20 -13.02 -3.50
N LEU A 11 -21.01 -13.25 -2.96
CA LEU A 11 -20.10 -14.31 -3.38
C LEU A 11 -20.76 -15.68 -3.29
N SER A 12 -21.42 -16.00 -2.18
CA SER A 12 -22.07 -17.31 -2.01
C SER A 12 -23.16 -17.54 -3.06
N SER A 13 -23.91 -16.50 -3.43
CA SER A 13 -24.88 -16.58 -4.53
C SER A 13 -24.22 -16.80 -5.90
N GLN A 14 -23.09 -16.12 -6.15
CA GLN A 14 -22.32 -16.24 -7.40
C GLN A 14 -21.63 -17.61 -7.54
N GLU A 15 -21.12 -18.19 -6.45
CA GLU A 15 -20.53 -19.53 -6.43
C GLU A 15 -21.56 -20.63 -6.72
N VAL A 16 -22.78 -20.48 -6.18
CA VAL A 16 -23.90 -21.38 -6.50
C VAL A 16 -24.26 -21.28 -7.98
N GLU A 17 -24.37 -20.06 -8.53
CA GLU A 17 -24.64 -19.86 -9.96
C GLU A 17 -23.52 -20.42 -10.85
N LEU A 18 -22.25 -20.18 -10.50
CA LEU A 18 -21.09 -20.71 -11.22
C LEU A 18 -21.08 -22.25 -11.23
N ASN A 19 -21.37 -22.90 -10.11
CA ASN A 19 -21.45 -24.35 -10.03
C ASN A 19 -22.55 -24.91 -10.93
N LEU A 20 -23.73 -24.28 -10.92
CA LEU A 20 -24.85 -24.68 -11.76
C LEU A 20 -24.50 -24.53 -13.25
N ARG A 21 -23.90 -23.39 -13.65
CA ARG A 21 -23.44 -23.16 -15.03
C ARG A 21 -22.31 -24.10 -15.44
N SER A 22 -21.42 -24.48 -14.51
CA SER A 22 -20.37 -25.47 -14.78
C SER A 22 -20.97 -26.82 -15.13
N GLN A 23 -21.94 -27.29 -14.33
CA GLN A 23 -22.66 -28.55 -14.59
C GLN A 23 -23.40 -28.51 -15.94
N ASP A 24 -24.05 -27.39 -16.26
CA ASP A 24 -24.74 -27.21 -17.55
C ASP A 24 -23.76 -27.27 -18.75
N THR A 25 -22.60 -26.62 -18.65
CA THR A 25 -21.56 -26.69 -19.69
C THR A 25 -20.97 -28.09 -19.85
N GLU A 26 -20.74 -28.83 -18.76
CA GLU A 26 -20.26 -30.21 -18.81
C GLU A 26 -21.30 -31.16 -19.44
N ALA A 27 -22.58 -30.98 -19.13
CA ALA A 27 -23.66 -31.73 -19.75
C ALA A 27 -23.76 -31.47 -21.27
N LEU A 28 -23.58 -30.22 -21.70
CA LEU A 28 -23.54 -29.86 -23.12
C LEU A 28 -22.31 -30.43 -23.82
N LEU A 29 -21.12 -30.39 -23.18
CA LEU A 29 -19.90 -30.98 -23.73
C LEU A 29 -20.05 -32.49 -23.94
N THR A 30 -20.65 -33.18 -22.97
CA THR A 30 -20.93 -34.63 -23.07
C THR A 30 -21.87 -34.94 -24.25
N LYS A 31 -22.92 -34.12 -24.44
CA LYS A 31 -23.84 -34.24 -25.58
C LYS A 31 -23.15 -33.96 -26.93
N ILE A 32 -22.28 -32.97 -27.00
CA ILE A 32 -21.49 -32.65 -28.20
C ILE A 32 -20.53 -33.80 -28.53
N GLY A 33 -19.85 -34.37 -27.54
CA GLY A 33 -18.97 -35.53 -27.74
C GLY A 33 -19.72 -36.72 -28.36
N LEU A 34 -20.88 -37.07 -27.80
CA LEU A 34 -21.75 -38.14 -28.32
C LEU A 34 -22.29 -37.86 -29.73
N GLN A 35 -22.63 -36.61 -30.05
CA GLN A 35 -23.10 -36.21 -31.38
C GLN A 35 -21.96 -36.21 -32.40
N THR A 36 -20.77 -35.74 -32.02
CA THR A 36 -19.56 -35.71 -32.87
C THR A 36 -19.11 -37.11 -33.26
N GLU A 37 -19.12 -38.04 -32.30
CA GLU A 37 -18.87 -39.47 -32.56
C GLU A 37 -19.85 -40.01 -33.62
N LYS A 38 -21.16 -39.76 -33.45
CA LYS A 38 -22.22 -40.22 -34.38
C LYS A 38 -22.07 -39.61 -35.77
N VAL A 39 -21.76 -38.33 -35.87
CA VAL A 39 -21.52 -37.65 -37.16
C VAL A 39 -20.29 -38.23 -37.85
N SER A 40 -19.19 -38.45 -37.12
CA SER A 40 -17.96 -39.03 -37.68
C SER A 40 -18.19 -40.43 -38.28
N GLN A 41 -18.94 -41.29 -37.58
CA GLN A 41 -19.29 -42.62 -38.06
C GLN A 41 -20.16 -42.56 -39.31
N LYS A 42 -21.17 -41.68 -39.33
CA LYS A 42 -22.04 -41.49 -40.50
C LYS A 42 -21.32 -40.89 -41.70
N ARG A 43 -20.32 -40.03 -41.46
CA ARG A 43 -19.47 -39.46 -42.52
C ARG A 43 -18.63 -40.52 -43.21
N ARG A 44 -17.97 -41.40 -42.43
CA ARG A 44 -17.26 -42.57 -42.97
C ARG A 44 -18.16 -43.47 -43.81
N THR A 45 -19.42 -43.69 -43.39
CA THR A 45 -20.37 -44.48 -44.19
C THR A 45 -20.82 -43.78 -45.46
N ALA A 46 -20.89 -42.45 -45.48
CA ALA A 46 -21.24 -41.68 -46.67
C ALA A 46 -20.08 -41.69 -47.68
N ASP A 47 -18.85 -41.49 -47.22
CA ASP A 47 -17.64 -41.50 -48.07
C ASP A 47 -17.46 -42.87 -48.74
N ALA A 48 -17.71 -43.96 -48.01
CA ALA A 48 -17.67 -45.32 -48.55
C ALA A 48 -18.76 -45.58 -49.62
N GLU A 49 -19.98 -45.08 -49.39
CA GLU A 49 -21.07 -45.22 -50.36
C GLU A 49 -20.85 -44.31 -51.58
N GLU A 50 -20.21 -43.15 -51.42
CA GLU A 50 -19.85 -42.23 -52.51
C GLU A 50 -18.80 -42.83 -53.44
N GLN A 51 -17.79 -43.50 -52.89
CA GLN A 51 -16.83 -44.27 -53.68
C GLN A 51 -17.51 -45.41 -54.45
N ARG A 52 -18.50 -46.07 -53.86
CA ARG A 52 -19.31 -47.10 -54.52
C ARG A 52 -20.11 -46.55 -55.69
N VAL A 53 -20.82 -45.44 -55.48
CA VAL A 53 -21.61 -44.77 -56.53
C VAL A 53 -20.70 -44.32 -57.67
N ALA A 54 -19.54 -43.74 -57.38
CA ALA A 54 -18.57 -43.33 -58.40
C ALA A 54 -18.05 -44.50 -59.24
N ALA A 55 -17.78 -45.64 -58.62
CA ALA A 55 -17.36 -46.86 -59.34
C ALA A 55 -18.46 -47.39 -60.26
N ILE A 56 -19.70 -47.48 -59.77
CA ILE A 56 -20.86 -47.94 -60.57
C ILE A 56 -21.14 -46.96 -61.71
N GLN A 57 -21.02 -45.65 -61.47
CA GLN A 57 -21.22 -44.61 -62.49
C GLN A 57 -20.18 -44.70 -63.62
N ALA A 58 -18.92 -44.99 -63.29
CA ALA A 58 -17.87 -45.21 -64.29
C ALA A 58 -18.15 -46.47 -65.15
N GLU A 59 -18.65 -47.55 -64.54
CA GLU A 59 -19.04 -48.76 -65.27
C GLU A 59 -20.25 -48.54 -66.20
N VAL A 60 -21.27 -47.82 -65.73
CA VAL A 60 -22.44 -47.47 -66.55
C VAL A 60 -22.03 -46.64 -67.75
N PHE A 61 -21.16 -45.65 -67.56
CA PHE A 61 -20.68 -44.78 -68.65
C PHE A 61 -19.94 -45.57 -69.75
N LEU A 62 -19.08 -46.52 -69.36
CA LEU A 62 -18.40 -47.40 -70.32
C LEU A 62 -19.39 -48.29 -71.09
N LYS A 63 -20.31 -48.94 -70.37
CA LYS A 63 -21.35 -49.79 -70.97
C LYS A 63 -22.28 -49.01 -71.92
N GLN A 64 -22.54 -47.74 -71.62
CA GLN A 64 -23.34 -46.84 -72.45
C GLN A 64 -22.64 -46.52 -73.77
N ARG A 65 -21.38 -46.11 -73.70
CA ARG A 65 -20.57 -45.77 -74.89
C ARG A 65 -20.43 -46.95 -75.85
N ASP A 66 -20.23 -48.16 -75.30
CA ASP A 66 -20.07 -49.37 -76.11
C ASP A 66 -21.39 -49.79 -76.79
N CYS A 67 -22.53 -49.62 -76.11
CA CYS A 67 -23.85 -49.88 -76.68
C CYS A 67 -24.20 -48.89 -77.81
N GLU A 68 -23.92 -47.60 -77.63
CA GLU A 68 -24.17 -46.55 -78.63
C GLU A 68 -23.29 -46.72 -79.88
N THR A 69 -22.03 -47.10 -79.71
CA THR A 69 -21.08 -47.30 -80.81
C THR A 69 -21.49 -48.46 -81.74
N ASP A 70 -22.04 -49.53 -81.16
CA ASP A 70 -22.48 -50.69 -81.95
C ASP A 70 -23.89 -50.53 -82.51
N LEU A 71 -24.77 -49.77 -81.85
CA LEU A 71 -26.08 -49.41 -82.39
C LEU A 71 -25.93 -48.57 -83.67
N ALA A 72 -25.02 -47.59 -83.67
CA ALA A 72 -24.75 -46.73 -84.82
C ALA A 72 -24.28 -47.51 -86.06
N LYS A 73 -23.72 -48.71 -85.90
CA LYS A 73 -23.32 -49.58 -87.02
C LYS A 73 -24.51 -50.31 -87.67
N ALA A 74 -25.61 -50.51 -86.94
CA ALA A 74 -26.78 -51.25 -87.39
C ALA A 74 -27.77 -50.38 -88.18
N GLU A 75 -27.87 -49.09 -87.84
CA GLU A 75 -28.82 -48.13 -88.43
C GLU A 75 -28.70 -48.02 -89.97
N PRO A 76 -27.50 -47.91 -90.57
CA PRO A 76 -27.36 -47.79 -92.02
C PRO A 76 -27.83 -49.03 -92.78
N ALA A 77 -27.66 -50.23 -92.18
CA ALA A 77 -28.09 -51.48 -92.79
C ALA A 77 -29.62 -51.61 -92.81
N LEU A 78 -30.30 -51.12 -91.76
CA LEU A 78 -31.76 -51.08 -91.70
C LEU A 78 -32.34 -50.08 -92.70
N GLU A 79 -31.81 -48.86 -92.73
CA GLU A 79 -32.25 -47.82 -93.66
C GLU A 79 -32.06 -48.25 -95.11
N ALA A 80 -30.95 -48.91 -95.43
CA ALA A 80 -30.69 -49.46 -96.76
C ALA A 80 -31.66 -50.62 -97.11
N ALA A 81 -32.11 -51.41 -96.14
CA ALA A 81 -33.12 -52.45 -96.36
C ALA A 81 -34.51 -51.84 -96.63
N THR A 82 -34.91 -50.80 -95.90
CA THR A 82 -36.18 -50.09 -96.13
C THR A 82 -36.17 -49.34 -97.45
N ALA A 83 -35.06 -48.68 -97.79
CA ALA A 83 -34.89 -48.01 -99.09
C ALA A 83 -34.98 -49.00 -100.26
N ALA A 84 -34.48 -50.23 -100.10
CA ALA A 84 -34.61 -51.28 -101.11
C ALA A 84 -36.08 -51.69 -101.34
N LEU A 85 -36.93 -51.67 -100.30
CA LEU A 85 -38.36 -51.95 -100.43
C LEU A 85 -39.13 -50.83 -101.14
N ASP A 86 -38.78 -49.57 -100.89
CA ASP A 86 -39.44 -48.41 -101.52
C ASP A 86 -39.23 -48.37 -103.05
N THR A 87 -38.21 -49.06 -103.56
CA THR A 87 -38.00 -49.22 -105.02
C THR A 87 -39.00 -50.20 -105.68
N LEU A 88 -39.73 -50.99 -104.90
CA LEU A 88 -40.68 -52.00 -105.38
C LEU A 88 -42.11 -51.45 -105.39
N ASN A 89 -42.67 -51.26 -106.59
CA ASN A 89 -44.08 -50.92 -106.76
C ASN A 89 -44.87 -52.13 -107.32
N LYS A 90 -46.20 -52.07 -107.20
CA LYS A 90 -47.11 -53.13 -107.68
C LYS A 90 -46.94 -53.42 -109.17
N VAL A 91 -46.58 -52.41 -109.97
CA VAL A 91 -46.38 -52.54 -111.42
C VAL A 91 -45.16 -53.41 -111.73
N ASN A 92 -44.02 -53.12 -111.09
CA ASN A 92 -42.75 -53.82 -111.27
C ASN A 92 -42.84 -55.31 -110.87
N LEU A 93 -43.58 -55.63 -109.80
CA LEU A 93 -43.78 -57.02 -109.35
C LEU A 93 -44.81 -57.77 -110.22
N THR A 94 -45.78 -57.06 -110.80
CA THR A 94 -46.72 -57.67 -111.76
C THR A 94 -46.00 -58.01 -113.08
N GLU A 95 -45.06 -57.16 -113.52
CA GLU A 95 -44.16 -57.42 -114.65
C GLU A 95 -43.23 -58.63 -114.38
N LEU A 96 -42.66 -58.71 -113.17
CA LEU A 96 -41.85 -59.86 -112.77
C LEU A 96 -42.64 -61.19 -112.85
N LYS A 97 -43.95 -61.15 -112.57
CA LYS A 97 -44.84 -62.32 -112.58
C LYS A 97 -45.27 -62.78 -113.98
N THR A 98 -45.23 -61.93 -115.00
CA THR A 98 -45.68 -62.27 -116.36
C THR A 98 -44.64 -63.02 -117.18
N PHE A 99 -43.38 -63.12 -116.72
CA PHE A 99 -42.33 -63.85 -117.43
C PHE A 99 -42.66 -65.34 -117.64
N PRO A 100 -42.75 -65.82 -118.90
CA PRO A 100 -43.03 -67.22 -119.19
C PRO A 100 -41.84 -68.13 -118.87
N ASN A 101 -40.59 -67.64 -119.00
CA ASN A 101 -39.37 -68.37 -118.63
C ASN A 101 -38.26 -67.37 -118.20
N PRO A 102 -38.03 -67.13 -116.89
CA PRO A 102 -37.06 -66.14 -116.43
C PRO A 102 -35.61 -66.66 -116.43
N LEU A 103 -34.65 -65.73 -116.45
CA LEU A 103 -33.22 -66.03 -116.29
C LEU A 103 -32.90 -66.57 -114.88
N PRO A 104 -31.87 -67.44 -114.72
CA PRO A 104 -31.50 -68.04 -113.44
C PRO A 104 -31.30 -67.03 -112.31
N ALA A 105 -30.67 -65.88 -112.58
CA ALA A 105 -30.44 -64.82 -111.59
C ALA A 105 -31.73 -64.27 -110.97
N VAL A 106 -32.82 -64.15 -111.75
CA VAL A 106 -34.12 -63.68 -111.25
C VAL A 106 -34.80 -64.77 -110.42
N SER A 107 -34.71 -66.02 -110.87
CA SER A 107 -35.24 -67.18 -110.13
C SER A 107 -34.58 -67.29 -108.75
N ASN A 108 -33.26 -67.14 -108.67
CA ASN A 108 -32.50 -67.23 -107.43
C ASN A 108 -32.89 -66.15 -106.42
N VAL A 109 -33.09 -64.90 -106.85
CA VAL A 109 -33.54 -63.82 -105.94
C VAL A 109 -34.92 -64.09 -105.38
N THR A 110 -35.87 -64.50 -106.22
CA THR A 110 -37.21 -64.83 -105.74
C THR A 110 -37.22 -66.05 -104.83
N ALA A 111 -36.34 -67.02 -105.05
CA ALA A 111 -36.16 -68.16 -104.17
C ALA A 111 -35.55 -67.76 -102.82
N ALA A 112 -34.54 -66.89 -102.79
CA ALA A 112 -33.95 -66.38 -101.55
C ALA A 112 -34.97 -65.63 -100.69
N VAL A 113 -35.80 -64.78 -101.31
CA VAL A 113 -36.89 -64.06 -100.61
C VAL A 113 -37.96 -65.03 -100.10
N MET A 114 -38.30 -66.09 -100.87
CA MET A 114 -39.20 -67.14 -100.39
C MET A 114 -38.65 -67.92 -99.19
N VAL A 115 -37.33 -68.14 -99.13
CA VAL A 115 -36.70 -68.80 -97.98
C VAL A 115 -36.78 -67.92 -96.74
N LEU A 116 -36.57 -66.60 -96.88
CA LEU A 116 -36.71 -65.66 -95.77
C LEU A 116 -38.15 -65.50 -95.28
N LEU A 117 -39.14 -65.54 -96.19
CA LEU A 117 -40.57 -65.43 -95.90
C LEU A 117 -41.26 -66.79 -95.65
N ALA A 118 -40.50 -67.86 -95.44
CA ALA A 118 -41.06 -69.20 -95.30
C ALA A 118 -41.91 -69.32 -94.02
N PRO A 119 -43.17 -69.80 -94.11
CA PRO A 119 -44.01 -70.01 -92.93
C PRO A 119 -43.35 -71.04 -92.00
N HIS A 120 -43.18 -70.65 -90.73
CA HIS A 120 -42.53 -71.43 -89.66
C HIS A 120 -41.02 -71.71 -89.85
N GLY A 121 -40.30 -70.90 -90.64
CA GLY A 121 -38.83 -71.01 -90.73
C GLY A 121 -38.33 -72.30 -91.37
N ARG A 122 -39.19 -72.98 -92.16
CA ARG A 122 -38.87 -74.20 -92.89
C ARG A 122 -38.70 -73.87 -94.37
N PRO A 123 -37.49 -73.99 -94.94
CA PRO A 123 -37.25 -73.73 -96.36
C PRO A 123 -38.16 -74.59 -97.25
N PRO A 124 -38.86 -74.02 -98.24
CA PRO A 124 -39.66 -74.79 -99.18
C PRO A 124 -38.81 -75.81 -99.96
N LYS A 125 -39.30 -77.05 -100.10
CA LYS A 125 -38.65 -78.12 -100.90
C LYS A 125 -38.74 -77.88 -102.41
N ASP A 126 -39.80 -77.22 -102.88
CA ASP A 126 -39.96 -76.80 -104.26
C ASP A 126 -39.62 -75.32 -104.39
N ARG A 127 -38.47 -75.05 -105.02
CA ARG A 127 -37.91 -73.70 -105.23
C ARG A 127 -37.95 -73.29 -106.72
N SER A 128 -38.76 -73.99 -107.51
CA SER A 128 -38.93 -73.68 -108.92
C SER A 128 -39.61 -72.32 -109.11
N TRP A 129 -39.36 -71.67 -110.24
CA TRP A 129 -40.04 -70.43 -110.62
C TRP A 129 -41.57 -70.53 -110.53
N ARG A 130 -42.13 -71.73 -110.78
CA ARG A 130 -43.56 -71.99 -110.68
C ARG A 130 -44.08 -71.80 -109.25
N ALA A 131 -43.32 -72.24 -108.24
CA ALA A 131 -43.65 -72.03 -106.83
C ALA A 131 -43.46 -70.55 -106.44
N ALA A 132 -42.41 -69.89 -106.92
CA ALA A 132 -42.19 -68.45 -106.69
C ALA A 132 -43.28 -67.57 -107.29
N ARG A 133 -43.75 -67.90 -108.50
CA ARG A 133 -44.85 -67.21 -109.16
C ARG A 133 -46.18 -67.37 -108.42
N ALA A 134 -46.41 -68.54 -107.81
CA ALA A 134 -47.59 -68.78 -106.96
C ALA A 134 -47.50 -68.01 -105.63
N PHE A 135 -46.32 -67.94 -105.04
CA PHE A 135 -46.06 -67.17 -103.80
C PHE A 135 -46.27 -65.67 -104.01
N MET A 136 -45.84 -65.12 -105.16
CA MET A 136 -46.15 -63.75 -105.61
C MET A 136 -47.57 -63.60 -106.18
N GLY A 137 -48.46 -64.58 -105.95
CA GLY A 137 -49.82 -64.61 -106.49
C GLY A 137 -50.63 -63.37 -106.12
N LYS A 138 -50.56 -62.95 -104.85
CA LYS A 138 -51.14 -61.72 -104.30
C LYS A 138 -50.03 -60.71 -104.02
N VAL A 139 -49.84 -59.75 -104.92
CA VAL A 139 -48.70 -58.81 -104.89
C VAL A 139 -48.75 -57.86 -103.70
N ASP A 140 -49.95 -57.42 -103.28
CA ASP A 140 -50.11 -56.49 -102.15
C ASP A 140 -49.74 -57.16 -100.81
N ASP A 141 -50.19 -58.40 -100.57
CA ASP A 141 -49.87 -59.18 -99.36
C ASP A 141 -48.37 -59.50 -99.27
N PHE A 142 -47.71 -59.74 -100.42
CA PHE A 142 -46.28 -60.02 -100.48
C PHE A 142 -45.42 -58.80 -100.13
N LEU A 143 -45.78 -57.61 -100.64
CA LEU A 143 -45.13 -56.35 -100.25
C LEU A 143 -45.31 -56.07 -98.75
N GLN A 144 -46.53 -56.24 -98.23
CA GLN A 144 -46.80 -56.04 -96.82
C GLN A 144 -45.98 -57.02 -95.95
N ALA A 145 -45.83 -58.28 -96.37
CA ALA A 145 -45.02 -59.27 -95.67
C ALA A 145 -43.53 -58.92 -95.61
N LEU A 146 -43.01 -58.22 -96.62
CA LEU A 146 -41.62 -57.72 -96.62
C LEU A 146 -41.44 -56.50 -95.71
N VAL A 147 -42.40 -55.58 -95.69
CA VAL A 147 -42.39 -54.37 -94.84
C VAL A 147 -42.57 -54.71 -93.36
N THR A 148 -43.46 -55.66 -93.06
CA THR A 148 -43.74 -56.11 -91.68
C THR A 148 -42.87 -57.29 -91.25
N TYR A 149 -41.82 -57.60 -92.01
CA TYR A 149 -40.91 -58.69 -91.68
C TYR A 149 -40.21 -58.46 -90.33
N ASN A 150 -40.22 -59.49 -89.48
CA ASN A 150 -39.57 -59.43 -88.18
C ASN A 150 -38.05 -59.53 -88.33
N LYS A 151 -37.43 -58.37 -88.53
CA LYS A 151 -35.98 -58.14 -88.64
C LYS A 151 -35.18 -58.50 -87.38
N GLU A 152 -35.84 -58.70 -86.24
CA GLU A 152 -35.21 -59.02 -84.95
C GLU A 152 -35.23 -60.51 -84.63
N HIS A 153 -35.91 -61.33 -85.44
CA HIS A 153 -36.04 -62.77 -85.20
C HIS A 153 -36.06 -63.57 -86.52
N ILE A 154 -34.90 -63.74 -87.15
CA ILE A 154 -34.71 -64.58 -88.33
C ILE A 154 -34.37 -66.01 -87.88
N PRO A 155 -35.13 -67.05 -88.27
CA PRO A 155 -34.77 -68.43 -87.97
C PRO A 155 -33.41 -68.82 -88.57
N GLU A 156 -32.49 -69.36 -87.76
CA GLU A 156 -31.15 -69.80 -88.17
C GLU A 156 -31.17 -70.75 -89.38
N THR A 157 -32.18 -71.61 -89.46
CA THR A 157 -32.37 -72.55 -90.57
C THR A 157 -32.60 -71.85 -91.92
N CYS A 158 -33.31 -70.73 -91.94
CA CYS A 158 -33.53 -69.94 -93.16
C CYS A 158 -32.31 -69.06 -93.50
N LEU A 159 -31.65 -68.52 -92.47
CA LEU A 159 -30.46 -67.69 -92.60
C LEU A 159 -29.30 -68.46 -93.25
N ASN A 160 -29.03 -69.68 -92.77
CA ASN A 160 -27.96 -70.53 -93.29
C ASN A 160 -28.18 -70.90 -94.76
N VAL A 161 -29.43 -71.22 -95.14
CA VAL A 161 -29.79 -71.53 -96.54
C VAL A 161 -29.60 -70.31 -97.44
N VAL A 162 -30.02 -69.12 -97.01
CA VAL A 162 -29.84 -67.88 -97.79
C VAL A 162 -28.34 -67.53 -97.92
N ARG A 163 -27.55 -67.77 -96.87
CA ARG A 163 -26.10 -67.51 -96.85
C ARG A 163 -25.32 -68.43 -97.78
N GLU A 164 -25.51 -69.73 -97.63
CA GLU A 164 -24.70 -70.75 -98.30
C GLU A 164 -25.11 -70.95 -99.76
N GLU A 165 -26.41 -70.90 -100.08
CA GLU A 165 -26.88 -71.20 -101.44
C GLU A 165 -27.02 -69.95 -102.34
N TYR A 166 -27.24 -68.75 -101.78
CA TYR A 166 -27.56 -67.54 -102.57
C TYR A 166 -26.57 -66.40 -102.37
N LEU A 167 -26.29 -65.95 -101.14
CA LEU A 167 -25.37 -64.83 -100.87
C LEU A 167 -23.91 -65.16 -101.19
N SER A 168 -23.55 -66.45 -101.24
CA SER A 168 -22.20 -66.90 -101.63
C SER A 168 -21.95 -66.87 -103.16
N ASN A 169 -23.00 -66.66 -103.98
CA ASN A 169 -22.88 -66.61 -105.43
C ASN A 169 -22.53 -65.19 -105.92
N PRO A 170 -21.43 -64.98 -106.67
CA PRO A 170 -21.05 -63.66 -107.21
C PRO A 170 -22.09 -63.01 -108.13
N GLU A 171 -22.99 -63.79 -108.74
CA GLU A 171 -24.10 -63.27 -109.56
C GLU A 171 -25.27 -62.72 -108.72
N PHE A 172 -25.28 -62.94 -107.40
CA PHE A 172 -26.31 -62.47 -106.48
C PHE A 172 -25.98 -61.06 -105.93
N HIS A 173 -25.81 -60.10 -106.84
CA HIS A 173 -25.54 -58.69 -106.51
C HIS A 173 -26.63 -57.77 -107.10
N PRO A 174 -27.12 -56.75 -106.37
CA PRO A 174 -28.19 -55.87 -106.85
C PRO A 174 -27.88 -55.23 -108.21
N ASP A 175 -26.63 -54.79 -108.43
CA ASP A 175 -26.20 -54.17 -109.69
C ASP A 175 -26.25 -55.13 -110.89
N PHE A 176 -25.89 -56.40 -110.69
CA PHE A 176 -25.93 -57.41 -111.74
C PHE A 176 -27.38 -57.80 -112.06
N VAL A 177 -28.19 -58.05 -111.03
CA VAL A 177 -29.60 -58.40 -111.16
C VAL A 177 -30.39 -57.26 -111.81
N ARG A 178 -30.03 -55.99 -111.56
CA ARG A 178 -30.66 -54.81 -112.17
C ARG A 178 -30.57 -54.81 -113.70
N THR A 179 -29.51 -55.36 -114.28
CA THR A 179 -29.38 -55.48 -115.75
C THR A 179 -30.41 -56.45 -116.36
N LYS A 180 -31.00 -57.33 -115.53
CA LYS A 180 -31.96 -58.36 -115.95
C LYS A 180 -33.39 -58.02 -115.53
N SER A 181 -33.58 -57.48 -114.34
CA SER A 181 -34.87 -57.02 -113.83
C SER A 181 -34.69 -56.01 -112.70
N PHE A 182 -35.37 -54.87 -112.83
CA PHE A 182 -35.37 -53.82 -111.80
C PHE A 182 -36.03 -54.31 -110.50
N ALA A 183 -37.16 -55.03 -110.60
CA ALA A 183 -37.87 -55.58 -109.45
C ALA A 183 -37.05 -56.63 -108.69
N ALA A 184 -36.29 -57.46 -109.41
CA ALA A 184 -35.42 -58.44 -108.77
C ALA A 184 -34.21 -57.79 -108.08
N ALA A 185 -33.73 -56.64 -108.56
CA ALA A 185 -32.63 -55.93 -107.90
C ALA A 185 -33.02 -55.38 -106.52
N GLY A 186 -34.22 -54.80 -106.41
CA GLY A 186 -34.75 -54.31 -105.12
C GLY A 186 -34.93 -55.45 -104.10
N LEU A 187 -35.44 -56.60 -104.55
CA LEU A 187 -35.56 -57.81 -103.72
C LEU A 187 -34.20 -58.37 -103.28
N CYS A 188 -33.19 -58.36 -104.17
CA CYS A 188 -31.83 -58.79 -103.85
C CYS A 188 -31.16 -57.88 -102.80
N ALA A 189 -31.28 -56.56 -102.97
CA ALA A 189 -30.75 -55.58 -102.01
C ALA A 189 -31.41 -55.70 -100.63
N TRP A 190 -32.73 -55.92 -100.60
CA TRP A 190 -33.47 -56.15 -99.36
C TRP A 190 -32.97 -57.40 -98.61
N THR A 191 -32.80 -58.53 -99.31
CA THR A 191 -32.29 -59.78 -98.70
C THR A 191 -30.91 -59.60 -98.08
N ILE A 192 -29.98 -58.93 -98.76
CA ILE A 192 -28.61 -58.69 -98.26
C ILE A 192 -28.63 -57.81 -97.00
N ASN A 193 -29.36 -56.70 -97.03
CA ASN A 193 -29.34 -55.71 -95.95
C ASN A 193 -30.07 -56.20 -94.69
N ILE A 194 -31.14 -56.99 -94.82
CA ILE A 194 -31.84 -57.60 -93.68
C ILE A 194 -30.99 -58.64 -92.96
N VAL A 195 -30.25 -59.47 -93.70
CA VAL A 195 -29.31 -60.43 -93.11
C VAL A 195 -28.22 -59.71 -92.33
N ARG A 196 -27.65 -58.64 -92.89
CA ARG A 196 -26.61 -57.83 -92.25
C ARG A 196 -27.10 -57.11 -90.98
N TYR A 197 -28.34 -56.63 -90.96
CA TYR A 197 -28.93 -56.01 -89.77
C TYR A 197 -29.09 -57.02 -88.61
N TYR A 198 -29.55 -58.23 -88.91
CA TYR A 198 -29.78 -59.27 -87.90
C TYR A 198 -28.48 -59.71 -87.21
N GLU A 199 -27.36 -59.78 -87.94
CA GLU A 199 -26.04 -60.07 -87.38
C GLU A 199 -25.61 -59.02 -86.33
N VAL A 200 -25.77 -57.73 -86.65
CA VAL A 200 -25.43 -56.65 -85.71
C VAL A 200 -26.41 -56.60 -84.53
N TYR A 201 -27.69 -56.95 -84.74
CA TYR A 201 -28.69 -57.00 -83.68
C TYR A 201 -28.37 -58.05 -82.60
N CYS A 202 -27.87 -59.22 -82.99
CA CYS A 202 -27.46 -60.28 -82.06
C CYS A 202 -26.32 -59.84 -81.12
N ASP A 203 -25.41 -58.97 -81.58
CA ASP A 203 -24.32 -58.43 -80.77
C ASP A 203 -24.77 -57.33 -79.79
N VAL A 204 -25.81 -56.56 -80.16
CA VAL A 204 -26.30 -55.40 -79.40
C VAL A 204 -27.31 -55.79 -78.31
N ALA A 205 -28.11 -56.84 -78.54
CA ALA A 205 -29.14 -57.32 -77.60
C ALA A 205 -28.63 -57.61 -76.15
N PRO A 206 -27.53 -58.38 -75.94
CA PRO A 206 -27.02 -58.63 -74.59
C PRO A 206 -26.46 -57.36 -73.93
N LYS A 207 -25.88 -56.43 -74.70
CA LYS A 207 -25.32 -55.18 -74.19
C LYS A 207 -26.41 -54.22 -73.67
N ARG A 208 -27.57 -54.18 -74.33
CA ARG A 208 -28.74 -53.40 -73.87
C ARG A 208 -29.30 -53.90 -72.54
N GLN A 209 -29.37 -55.21 -72.33
CA GLN A 209 -29.83 -55.78 -71.05
C GLN A 209 -28.82 -55.49 -69.93
N ALA A 210 -27.52 -55.63 -70.20
CA ALA A 210 -26.46 -55.31 -69.24
C ALA A 210 -26.43 -53.82 -68.85
N LEU A 211 -26.72 -52.91 -69.79
CA LEU A 211 -26.86 -51.48 -69.53
C LEU A 211 -28.06 -51.18 -68.60
N SER A 212 -29.22 -51.77 -68.89
CA SER A 212 -30.44 -51.56 -68.10
C SER A 212 -30.25 -51.98 -66.65
N GLN A 213 -29.59 -53.12 -66.40
CA GLN A 213 -29.32 -53.60 -65.05
C GLN A 213 -28.34 -52.67 -64.30
N ALA A 214 -27.29 -52.21 -64.98
CA ALA A 214 -26.31 -51.30 -64.38
C ALA A 214 -26.92 -49.92 -64.04
N ASN A 215 -27.86 -49.43 -64.85
CA ASN A 215 -28.62 -48.20 -64.55
C ASN A 215 -29.52 -48.36 -63.32
N THR A 216 -30.22 -49.49 -63.19
CA THR A 216 -31.05 -49.73 -61.99
C THR A 216 -30.22 -49.82 -60.71
N ASP A 217 -29.01 -50.38 -60.79
CA ASP A 217 -28.08 -50.45 -59.65
C ASP A 217 -27.52 -49.06 -59.28
N LEU A 218 -27.26 -48.21 -60.29
CA LEU A 218 -26.83 -46.82 -60.09
C LEU A 218 -27.92 -45.97 -59.41
N ASP A 219 -29.18 -46.10 -59.83
CA ASP A 219 -30.32 -45.38 -59.24
C ASP A 219 -30.56 -45.80 -57.77
N ALA A 220 -30.44 -47.10 -57.48
CA ALA A 220 -30.56 -47.61 -56.12
C ALA A 220 -29.43 -47.11 -55.20
N ALA A 221 -28.20 -47.06 -55.70
CA ALA A 221 -27.03 -46.59 -54.93
C ALA A 221 -27.04 -45.07 -54.72
N THR A 222 -27.38 -44.28 -55.76
CA THR A 222 -27.54 -42.82 -55.66
C THR A 222 -28.68 -42.42 -54.71
N GLY A 223 -29.80 -43.15 -54.71
CA GLY A 223 -30.89 -42.95 -53.76
C GLY A 223 -30.48 -43.16 -52.29
N LYS A 224 -29.68 -44.20 -52.00
CA LYS A 224 -29.12 -44.43 -50.66
C LYS A 224 -28.16 -43.32 -50.23
N LEU A 225 -27.28 -42.90 -51.14
CA LEU A 225 -26.33 -41.82 -50.89
C LEU A 225 -27.02 -40.49 -50.57
N LEU A 226 -28.07 -40.12 -51.31
CA LEU A 226 -28.87 -38.93 -51.05
C LEU A 226 -29.54 -38.97 -49.66
N ALA A 227 -30.07 -40.13 -49.26
CA ALA A 227 -30.66 -40.30 -47.95
C ALA A 227 -29.62 -40.18 -46.81
N ILE A 228 -28.40 -40.69 -47.01
CA ILE A 228 -27.30 -40.56 -46.04
C ILE A 228 -26.82 -39.10 -45.97
N ARG A 229 -26.65 -38.42 -47.12
CA ARG A 229 -26.26 -37.00 -47.18
C ARG A 229 -27.26 -36.09 -46.48
N LYS A 230 -28.57 -36.32 -46.67
CA LYS A 230 -29.62 -35.57 -45.97
C LYS A 230 -29.52 -35.74 -44.45
N LYS A 231 -29.34 -36.98 -43.97
CA LYS A 231 -29.16 -37.27 -42.54
C LYS A 231 -27.88 -36.65 -41.97
N LEU A 232 -26.79 -36.62 -42.74
CA LEU A 232 -25.55 -35.94 -42.36
C LEU A 232 -25.75 -34.43 -42.22
N HIS A 233 -26.44 -33.81 -43.19
CA HIS A 233 -26.74 -32.38 -43.14
C HIS A 233 -27.56 -32.01 -41.90
N ASP A 234 -28.60 -32.80 -41.57
CA ASP A 234 -29.42 -32.58 -40.38
C ASP A 234 -28.61 -32.76 -39.08
N LEU A 235 -27.72 -33.76 -39.04
CA LEU A 235 -26.82 -33.98 -37.91
C LEU A 235 -25.78 -32.86 -37.77
N ASP A 236 -25.18 -32.39 -38.86
CA ASP A 236 -24.23 -31.26 -38.87
C ASP A 236 -24.91 -29.93 -38.48
N ALA A 237 -26.16 -29.73 -38.85
CA ALA A 237 -26.95 -28.57 -38.41
C ALA A 237 -27.22 -28.62 -36.90
N ASN A 238 -27.60 -29.80 -36.37
CA ASN A 238 -27.78 -29.99 -34.92
C ASN A 238 -26.47 -29.83 -34.15
N LEU A 239 -25.35 -30.32 -34.69
CA LEU A 239 -24.02 -30.17 -34.11
C LEU A 239 -23.63 -28.69 -34.03
N ARG A 240 -23.77 -27.94 -35.13
CA ARG A 240 -23.52 -26.49 -35.15
C ARG A 240 -24.38 -25.73 -34.14
N GLY A 241 -25.66 -26.08 -34.01
CA GLY A 241 -26.54 -25.49 -32.99
C GLY A 241 -26.08 -25.77 -31.56
N LEU A 242 -25.70 -27.03 -31.27
CA LEU A 242 -25.16 -27.43 -29.97
C LEU A 242 -23.81 -26.76 -29.67
N THR A 243 -22.91 -26.66 -30.65
CA THR A 243 -21.62 -25.97 -30.52
C THR A 243 -21.81 -24.48 -30.21
N ALA A 244 -22.72 -23.79 -30.90
CA ALA A 244 -23.02 -22.39 -30.61
C ALA A 244 -23.62 -22.18 -29.20
N GLN A 245 -24.50 -23.09 -28.76
CA GLN A 245 -25.03 -23.08 -27.39
C GLN A 245 -23.93 -23.30 -26.35
N PHE A 246 -22.99 -24.21 -26.63
CA PHE A 246 -21.84 -24.45 -25.76
C PHE A 246 -20.89 -23.26 -25.71
N GLU A 247 -20.56 -22.63 -26.84
CA GLU A 247 -19.71 -21.44 -26.87
C GLU A 247 -20.32 -20.29 -26.06
N LYS A 248 -21.63 -20.07 -26.19
CA LYS A 248 -22.35 -19.06 -25.39
C LYS A 248 -22.33 -19.41 -23.90
N ALA A 249 -22.63 -20.66 -23.54
CA ALA A 249 -22.62 -21.12 -22.16
C ALA A 249 -21.20 -21.07 -21.54
N ALA A 250 -20.16 -21.37 -22.33
CA ALA A 250 -18.77 -21.29 -21.92
C ALA A 250 -18.34 -19.83 -21.70
N ALA A 251 -18.73 -18.91 -22.57
CA ALA A 251 -18.47 -17.48 -22.39
C ALA A 251 -19.16 -16.92 -21.13
N GLU A 252 -20.43 -17.31 -20.89
CA GLU A 252 -21.14 -16.95 -19.65
C GLU A 252 -20.46 -17.55 -18.41
N LYS A 253 -20.01 -18.81 -18.46
CA LYS A 253 -19.24 -19.45 -17.39
C LYS A 253 -17.95 -18.71 -17.08
N VAL A 254 -17.17 -18.36 -18.11
CA VAL A 254 -15.90 -17.61 -17.93
C VAL A 254 -16.19 -16.24 -17.31
N ARG A 255 -17.23 -15.53 -17.75
CA ARG A 255 -17.63 -14.26 -17.15
C ARG A 255 -18.01 -14.41 -15.67
N CYS A 256 -18.84 -15.42 -15.33
CA CYS A 256 -19.19 -15.70 -13.94
C CYS A 256 -17.97 -16.08 -13.10
N GLN A 257 -17.02 -16.85 -13.67
CA GLN A 257 -15.78 -17.21 -13.01
C GLN A 257 -14.92 -15.98 -12.71
N GLU A 258 -14.76 -15.07 -13.68
CA GLU A 258 -14.02 -13.81 -13.51
C GLU A 258 -14.68 -12.91 -12.46
N GLU A 259 -16.02 -12.82 -12.46
CA GLU A 259 -16.77 -12.08 -11.45
C GLU A 259 -16.57 -12.66 -10.04
N VAL A 260 -16.66 -13.99 -9.88
CA VAL A 260 -16.39 -14.68 -8.61
C VAL A 260 -14.96 -14.46 -8.15
N SER A 261 -13.97 -14.61 -9.04
CA SER A 261 -12.56 -14.37 -8.72
C SER A 261 -12.30 -12.92 -8.31
N ARG A 262 -12.93 -11.94 -8.98
CA ARG A 262 -12.83 -10.53 -8.61
C ARG A 262 -13.46 -10.27 -7.24
N THR A 263 -14.66 -10.79 -6.98
CA THR A 263 -15.33 -10.67 -5.69
C THR A 263 -14.51 -11.32 -4.57
N ASN A 264 -13.95 -12.50 -4.81
CA ASN A 264 -13.06 -13.20 -3.87
C ASN A 264 -11.82 -12.38 -3.54
N HIS A 265 -11.12 -11.87 -4.55
CA HIS A 265 -9.94 -11.02 -4.34
C HIS A 265 -10.30 -9.74 -3.56
N THR A 266 -11.47 -9.16 -3.85
CA THR A 266 -11.99 -7.99 -3.13
C THR A 266 -12.25 -8.32 -1.66
N ILE A 267 -12.79 -9.51 -1.36
CA ILE A 267 -13.05 -9.98 0.01
C ILE A 267 -11.75 -10.29 0.76
N GLU A 268 -10.76 -10.91 0.12
CA GLU A 268 -9.45 -11.14 0.72
C GLU A 268 -8.77 -9.82 1.10
N LEU A 269 -8.80 -8.84 0.19
CA LEU A 269 -8.29 -7.50 0.44
C LEU A 269 -9.05 -6.82 1.60
N ALA A 270 -10.38 -6.95 1.61
CA ALA A 270 -11.23 -6.42 2.67
C ALA A 270 -10.89 -7.03 4.04
N ASN A 271 -10.72 -8.35 4.12
CA ASN A 271 -10.40 -9.05 5.35
C ASN A 271 -9.00 -8.67 5.85
N ARG A 272 -8.02 -8.54 4.95
CA ARG A 272 -6.68 -8.03 5.30
C ARG A 272 -6.76 -6.62 5.87
N LEU A 273 -7.52 -5.74 5.24
CA LEU A 273 -7.71 -4.36 5.69
C LEU A 273 -8.43 -4.30 7.05
N VAL A 274 -9.51 -5.06 7.23
CA VAL A 274 -10.25 -5.12 8.50
C VAL A 274 -9.35 -5.60 9.63
N LYS A 275 -8.59 -6.68 9.43
CA LYS A 275 -7.64 -7.18 10.42
C LYS A 275 -6.50 -6.18 10.68
N GLY A 276 -6.08 -5.46 9.64
CA GLY A 276 -5.12 -4.36 9.74
C GLY A 276 -5.63 -3.19 10.57
N LEU A 277 -6.91 -2.85 10.47
CA LEU A 277 -7.51 -1.70 11.15
C LEU A 277 -8.17 -2.06 12.50
N GLU A 278 -8.31 -3.34 12.84
CA GLU A 278 -8.98 -3.77 14.08
C GLU A 278 -8.29 -3.21 15.33
N SER A 279 -6.96 -3.28 15.40
CA SER A 279 -6.20 -2.70 16.53
C SER A 279 -6.30 -1.18 16.58
N GLU A 280 -6.33 -0.52 15.42
CA GLU A 280 -6.51 0.94 15.32
C GLU A 280 -7.91 1.34 15.76
N HIS A 281 -8.92 0.57 15.40
CA HIS A 281 -10.29 0.81 15.84
C HIS A 281 -10.39 0.73 17.37
N VAL A 282 -9.76 -0.26 18.01
CA VAL A 282 -9.71 -0.34 19.49
C VAL A 282 -9.00 0.89 20.06
N ARG A 283 -7.82 1.23 19.53
CA ARG A 283 -7.03 2.39 19.96
C ARG A 283 -7.80 3.71 19.81
N TRP A 284 -8.46 3.92 18.69
CA TRP A 284 -9.28 5.11 18.45
C TRP A 284 -10.53 5.11 19.33
N THR A 285 -11.14 3.95 19.61
CA THR A 285 -12.27 3.86 20.53
C THR A 285 -11.84 4.26 21.95
N GLU A 286 -10.68 3.79 22.41
CA GLU A 286 -10.09 4.18 23.69
C GLU A 286 -9.72 5.67 23.69
N ALA A 287 -9.10 6.19 22.63
CA ALA A 287 -8.75 7.61 22.49
C ALA A 287 -10.01 8.49 22.49
N VAL A 288 -11.08 8.09 21.80
CA VAL A 288 -12.37 8.79 21.82
C VAL A 288 -12.96 8.81 23.23
N GLN A 289 -12.92 7.70 23.96
CA GLN A 289 -13.37 7.67 25.35
C GLN A 289 -12.52 8.59 26.25
N GLN A 290 -11.20 8.65 26.03
CA GLN A 290 -10.31 9.59 26.71
C GLN A 290 -10.65 11.03 26.36
N PHE A 291 -10.89 11.35 25.09
CA PHE A 291 -11.28 12.68 24.64
C PHE A 291 -12.66 13.08 25.16
N GLU A 292 -13.63 12.17 25.27
CA GLU A 292 -14.93 12.42 25.89
C GLU A 292 -14.80 12.69 27.40
N ALA A 293 -13.86 12.03 28.08
CA ALA A 293 -13.53 12.31 29.47
C ALA A 293 -12.86 13.68 29.62
N GLN A 294 -11.87 13.98 28.77
CA GLN A 294 -11.16 15.27 28.73
C GLN A 294 -12.09 16.42 28.35
N GLN A 295 -13.06 16.22 27.46
CA GLN A 295 -14.03 17.25 27.07
C GLN A 295 -14.81 17.74 28.29
N LYS A 296 -15.06 16.87 29.27
CA LYS A 296 -15.74 17.26 30.52
C LYS A 296 -14.82 18.12 31.39
N THR A 297 -13.54 17.80 31.50
CA THR A 297 -12.55 18.53 32.34
C THR A 297 -11.91 19.73 31.65
N LEU A 298 -12.10 19.87 30.34
CA LEU A 298 -11.39 20.83 29.47
C LEU A 298 -11.44 22.27 30.00
N CYS A 299 -12.59 22.74 30.50
CA CYS A 299 -12.71 24.10 31.01
C CYS A 299 -11.78 24.37 32.21
N GLY A 300 -11.65 23.40 33.12
CA GLY A 300 -10.74 23.51 34.26
C GLY A 300 -9.28 23.38 33.84
N ASP A 301 -9.00 22.46 32.93
CA ASP A 301 -7.66 22.18 32.42
C ASP A 301 -7.11 23.39 31.63
N VAL A 302 -7.93 24.00 30.77
CA VAL A 302 -7.62 25.24 30.04
C VAL A 302 -7.43 26.40 31.01
N LEU A 303 -8.27 26.53 32.03
CA LEU A 303 -8.13 27.62 33.01
C LEU A 303 -6.77 27.53 33.73
N LEU A 304 -6.37 26.34 34.16
CA LEU A 304 -5.10 26.11 34.82
C LEU A 304 -3.92 26.37 33.87
N THR A 305 -4.03 25.88 32.64
CA THR A 305 -2.98 26.01 31.61
C THR A 305 -2.83 27.46 31.16
N ALA A 306 -3.92 28.21 30.98
CA ALA A 306 -3.89 29.62 30.65
C ALA A 306 -3.28 30.46 31.79
N ALA A 307 -3.61 30.15 33.05
CA ALA A 307 -2.96 30.76 34.20
C ALA A 307 -1.46 30.43 34.25
N PHE A 308 -1.10 29.20 33.91
CA PHE A 308 0.30 28.76 33.83
C PHE A 308 1.09 29.57 32.81
N VAL A 309 0.61 29.65 31.56
CA VAL A 309 1.28 30.42 30.49
C VAL A 309 1.36 31.91 30.80
N SER A 310 0.33 32.46 31.46
CA SER A 310 0.25 33.90 31.72
C SER A 310 1.16 34.37 32.87
N TYR A 311 1.29 33.58 33.94
CA TYR A 311 1.90 34.06 35.20
C TYR A 311 3.15 33.30 35.61
N VAL A 312 3.34 32.05 35.18
CA VAL A 312 4.36 31.18 35.77
C VAL A 312 5.75 31.39 35.18
N GLY A 313 5.83 31.92 33.96
CA GLY A 313 7.08 32.05 33.18
C GLY A 313 8.25 32.69 33.94
N TYR A 314 8.00 33.68 34.80
CA TYR A 314 9.05 34.38 35.56
C TYR A 314 9.58 33.61 36.77
N PHE A 315 8.75 32.74 37.36
CA PHE A 315 9.05 32.14 38.65
C PHE A 315 10.00 30.95 38.57
N THR A 316 10.69 30.66 39.68
CA THR A 316 11.57 29.51 39.83
C THR A 316 10.79 28.21 40.03
N LEU A 317 11.36 27.07 39.61
CA LEU A 317 10.71 25.75 39.64
C LEU A 317 10.00 25.42 40.96
N PRO A 318 10.62 25.60 42.16
CA PRO A 318 9.96 25.26 43.41
C PRO A 318 8.69 26.10 43.64
N TYR A 319 8.74 27.38 43.28
CA TYR A 319 7.59 28.26 43.41
C TYR A 319 6.50 27.93 42.38
N ARG A 320 6.87 27.51 41.17
CA ARG A 320 5.91 26.99 40.17
C ARG A 320 5.13 25.79 40.72
N GLN A 321 5.84 24.84 41.34
CA GLN A 321 5.25 23.66 41.95
C GLN A 321 4.36 24.00 43.14
N GLU A 322 4.80 24.91 44.01
CA GLU A 322 4.00 25.39 45.14
C GLU A 322 2.71 26.08 44.66
N LEU A 323 2.81 26.98 43.67
CA LEU A 323 1.64 27.64 43.08
C LEU A 323 0.68 26.61 42.48
N LEU A 324 1.18 25.67 41.68
CA LEU A 324 0.33 24.69 41.00
C LEU A 324 -0.31 23.70 41.98
N GLN A 325 0.52 23.03 42.80
CA GLN A 325 0.11 21.90 43.63
C GLN A 325 -0.46 22.31 45.00
N ALA A 326 0.07 23.36 45.63
CA ALA A 326 -0.37 23.79 46.96
C ALA A 326 -1.42 24.90 46.92
N SER A 327 -1.45 25.72 45.87
CA SER A 327 -2.38 26.85 45.76
C SER A 327 -3.51 26.63 44.74
N TRP A 328 -3.20 26.53 43.46
CA TRP A 328 -4.18 26.59 42.36
C TRP A 328 -5.05 25.34 42.27
N ILE A 329 -4.45 24.14 42.22
CA ILE A 329 -5.20 22.88 42.18
C ILE A 329 -6.08 22.73 43.45
N PRO A 330 -5.56 22.94 44.68
CA PRO A 330 -6.40 22.91 45.87
C PRO A 330 -7.48 23.99 45.88
N PHE A 331 -7.22 25.20 45.35
CA PHE A 331 -8.24 26.23 45.25
C PHE A 331 -9.41 25.80 44.35
N ILE A 332 -9.11 25.32 43.14
CA ILE A 332 -10.12 24.84 42.18
C ILE A 332 -10.88 23.63 42.76
N LYS A 333 -10.18 22.69 43.39
CA LYS A 333 -10.80 21.51 44.02
C LYS A 333 -11.63 21.88 45.27
N ALA A 334 -11.15 22.79 46.12
CA ALA A 334 -11.82 23.21 47.35
C ALA A 334 -13.03 24.10 47.10
N GLN A 335 -13.17 24.72 45.93
CA GLN A 335 -14.41 25.38 45.54
C GLN A 335 -15.61 24.42 45.50
N LYS A 336 -15.40 23.11 45.28
CA LYS A 336 -16.45 22.09 45.44
C LYS A 336 -17.01 22.00 46.87
N ALA A 337 -16.25 22.42 47.88
CA ALA A 337 -16.59 22.23 49.30
C ALA A 337 -17.09 23.51 50.00
N ARG A 338 -16.89 24.71 49.43
CA ARG A 338 -17.00 25.97 50.19
C ARG A 338 -18.32 26.74 50.14
N GLN A 339 -19.32 26.38 49.32
CA GLN A 339 -20.70 26.92 49.47
C GLN A 339 -21.72 26.21 48.56
N ALA A 340 -22.81 25.71 49.15
CA ALA A 340 -23.88 24.96 48.50
C ALA A 340 -24.91 25.83 47.72
N ILE A 341 -24.55 27.07 47.34
CA ILE A 341 -25.46 28.03 46.72
C ILE A 341 -24.91 28.39 45.33
N CYS A 342 -25.39 27.65 44.33
CA CYS A 342 -25.36 28.02 42.90
C CYS A 342 -23.99 28.29 42.23
N TYR A 343 -23.01 27.37 42.34
CA TYR A 343 -21.89 27.36 41.39
C TYR A 343 -21.66 25.97 40.79
N VAL A 344 -21.45 25.93 39.48
CA VAL A 344 -21.14 24.72 38.71
C VAL A 344 -19.73 24.25 39.11
N PRO A 345 -19.54 23.01 39.60
CA PRO A 345 -18.21 22.51 39.94
C PRO A 345 -17.35 22.51 38.68
N ILE A 346 -16.14 23.07 38.76
CA ILE A 346 -15.17 23.03 37.65
C ILE A 346 -14.47 21.67 37.71
N PRO A 347 -14.74 20.75 36.76
CA PRO A 347 -14.01 19.50 36.66
C PRO A 347 -12.57 19.77 36.20
N LEU A 348 -11.63 19.00 36.76
CA LEU A 348 -10.20 19.08 36.47
C LEU A 348 -9.67 17.66 36.34
N THR A 349 -8.76 17.42 35.40
CA THR A 349 -8.05 16.15 35.28
C THR A 349 -7.13 15.94 36.48
N ASP A 350 -7.16 14.76 37.08
CA ASP A 350 -6.26 14.42 38.19
C ASP A 350 -4.83 14.23 37.67
N GLY A 351 -3.88 14.97 38.24
CA GLY A 351 -2.48 14.92 37.80
C GLY A 351 -2.21 15.64 36.48
N LEU A 352 -3.06 16.60 36.09
CA LEU A 352 -2.86 17.40 34.87
C LEU A 352 -1.47 18.03 34.83
N ASP A 353 -0.76 17.76 33.74
CA ASP A 353 0.45 18.47 33.37
C ASP A 353 0.13 19.55 32.32
N PRO A 354 0.29 20.85 32.63
CA PRO A 354 0.04 21.93 31.68
C PRO A 354 0.87 21.83 30.39
N ILE A 355 2.04 21.18 30.42
CA ILE A 355 2.92 21.05 29.24
C ILE A 355 2.31 20.10 28.21
N LEU A 356 1.78 18.96 28.66
CA LEU A 356 1.18 17.94 27.79
C LEU A 356 -0.08 18.46 27.08
N MET A 357 -0.70 19.53 27.61
CA MET A 357 -1.83 20.19 26.97
C MET A 357 -1.40 21.19 25.89
N LEU A 358 -0.23 21.80 26.04
CA LEU A 358 0.30 22.84 25.15
C LEU A 358 1.20 22.30 24.05
N THR A 359 1.76 21.10 24.26
CA THR A 359 2.81 20.52 23.42
C THR A 359 2.64 19.01 23.36
N ASP A 360 3.07 18.44 22.24
CA ASP A 360 3.15 17.01 22.02
C ASP A 360 4.60 16.51 22.06
N ASP A 361 4.80 15.22 22.29
CA ASP A 361 6.13 14.61 22.39
C ASP A 361 7.02 14.82 21.16
N ALA A 362 6.43 14.99 19.97
CA ALA A 362 7.20 15.25 18.74
C ALA A 362 7.74 16.69 18.68
N THR A 363 7.00 17.69 19.16
CA THR A 363 7.52 19.07 19.25
C THR A 363 8.61 19.18 20.32
N LEU A 364 8.45 18.51 21.47
CA LEU A 364 9.49 18.41 22.49
C LEU A 364 10.77 17.76 21.92
N ALA A 365 10.62 16.68 21.17
CA ALA A 365 11.73 16.02 20.48
C ALA A 365 12.42 16.95 19.46
N ALA A 366 11.65 17.78 18.74
CA ALA A 366 12.20 18.77 17.82
C ALA A 366 13.01 19.85 18.56
N TRP A 367 12.48 20.40 19.65
CA TRP A 367 13.19 21.41 20.45
C TRP A 367 14.49 20.88 21.06
N ASN A 368 14.50 19.62 21.51
CA ASN A 368 15.71 18.97 22.00
C ASN A 368 16.77 18.85 20.88
N ASN A 369 16.35 18.50 19.65
CA ASN A 369 17.25 18.45 18.49
C ASN A 369 17.80 19.85 18.11
N GLU A 370 17.05 20.91 18.39
CA GLU A 370 17.46 22.31 18.19
C GLU A 370 18.40 22.84 19.30
N GLY A 371 18.66 22.04 20.34
CA GLY A 371 19.58 22.35 21.43
C GLY A 371 18.92 22.95 22.67
N LEU A 372 17.59 22.82 22.83
CA LEU A 372 16.94 23.05 24.12
C LEU A 372 17.40 21.97 25.11
N PRO A 373 17.79 22.31 26.35
CA PRO A 373 18.09 21.30 27.34
C PRO A 373 16.81 20.54 27.74
N SER A 374 16.92 19.23 27.96
CA SER A 374 15.80 18.34 28.26
C SER A 374 15.26 18.46 29.70
N ASP A 375 15.58 19.56 30.39
CA ASP A 375 15.10 19.79 31.75
C ASP A 375 13.67 20.34 31.77
N ARG A 376 13.01 20.14 32.91
CA ARG A 376 11.61 20.53 33.10
C ARG A 376 11.39 22.04 32.93
N MET A 377 12.27 22.88 33.46
CA MET A 377 12.12 24.34 33.38
C MET A 377 12.28 24.84 31.94
N SER A 378 13.29 24.35 31.22
CA SER A 378 13.50 24.70 29.81
C SER A 378 12.32 24.27 28.93
N THR A 379 11.77 23.08 29.19
CA THR A 379 10.59 22.57 28.49
C THR A 379 9.36 23.44 28.76
N GLU A 380 9.11 23.78 30.03
CA GLU A 380 8.02 24.71 30.42
C GLU A 380 8.20 26.08 29.76
N ASN A 381 9.41 26.61 29.77
CA ASN A 381 9.71 27.91 29.19
C ASN A 381 9.53 27.93 27.67
N ALA A 382 9.93 26.85 26.97
CA ALA A 382 9.71 26.71 25.54
C ALA A 382 8.21 26.61 25.21
N ALA A 383 7.46 25.83 25.99
CA ALA A 383 6.00 25.73 25.84
C ALA A 383 5.30 27.08 26.08
N ILE A 384 5.74 27.87 27.07
CA ILE A 384 5.25 29.22 27.31
C ILE A 384 5.62 30.15 26.15
N LEU A 385 6.86 30.10 25.66
CA LEU A 385 7.32 30.95 24.56
C LEU A 385 6.56 30.67 23.25
N ALA A 386 6.23 29.40 22.97
CA ALA A 386 5.48 29.03 21.77
C ALA A 386 4.00 29.46 21.82
N ASN A 387 3.40 29.47 23.02
CA ASN A 387 1.97 29.69 23.21
C ASN A 387 1.60 31.06 23.83
N CYS A 388 2.58 31.89 24.18
CA CYS A 388 2.31 33.18 24.80
C CYS A 388 1.68 34.15 23.79
N GLU A 389 0.55 34.74 24.16
CA GLU A 389 -0.06 35.77 23.32
C GLU A 389 0.73 37.07 23.40
N ARG A 390 1.20 37.50 24.58
CA ARG A 390 2.03 38.72 24.73
C ARG A 390 3.45 38.48 24.24
N TRP A 391 4.18 39.56 23.95
CA TRP A 391 5.59 39.44 23.55
C TRP A 391 6.43 38.83 24.68
N PRO A 392 7.15 37.72 24.44
CA PRO A 392 7.97 37.10 25.47
C PRO A 392 9.27 37.90 25.69
N LEU A 393 9.60 38.11 26.97
CA LEU A 393 10.86 38.70 27.42
C LEU A 393 11.67 37.64 28.16
N LEU A 394 12.74 37.17 27.50
CA LEU A 394 13.63 36.14 28.02
C LEU A 394 14.69 36.76 28.92
N ILE A 395 14.74 36.29 30.17
CA ILE A 395 15.78 36.61 31.15
C ILE A 395 16.80 35.47 31.11
N ASP A 396 17.89 35.68 30.39
CA ASP A 396 18.88 34.64 30.07
C ASP A 396 20.32 35.15 30.28
N PRO A 397 20.79 35.23 31.53
CA PRO A 397 22.16 35.69 31.82
C PRO A 397 23.24 34.76 31.23
N GLN A 398 22.95 33.46 31.08
CA GLN A 398 23.90 32.48 30.55
C GLN A 398 23.83 32.31 29.02
N GLN A 399 22.88 32.97 28.34
CA GLN A 399 22.67 32.90 26.89
C GLN A 399 22.43 31.47 26.38
N GLN A 400 21.67 30.65 27.12
CA GLN A 400 21.25 29.31 26.67
C GLN A 400 19.97 29.39 25.84
N GLY A 401 18.94 30.07 26.35
CA GLY A 401 17.66 30.24 25.66
C GLY A 401 17.80 30.97 24.32
N ILE A 402 18.65 32.00 24.25
CA ILE A 402 18.89 32.71 22.98
C ILE A 402 19.53 31.85 21.90
N LYS A 403 20.37 30.87 22.27
CA LYS A 403 20.97 29.94 21.31
C LYS A 403 19.91 29.03 20.71
N TRP A 404 19.01 28.52 21.54
CA TRP A 404 17.87 27.73 21.07
C TRP A 404 16.96 28.55 20.16
N VAL A 405 16.56 29.77 20.55
CA VAL A 405 15.72 30.66 19.72
C VAL A 405 16.36 30.90 18.34
N ARG A 406 17.67 31.14 18.27
CA ARG A 406 18.37 31.32 17.00
C ARG A 406 18.37 30.06 16.13
N ASN A 407 18.46 28.88 16.73
CA ASN A 407 18.39 27.61 16.01
C ASN A 407 16.97 27.31 15.52
N HIS A 408 15.96 27.59 16.36
CA HIS A 408 14.54 27.32 16.08
C HIS A 408 14.00 28.16 14.90
N PHE A 409 14.24 29.47 14.92
CA PHE A 409 13.77 30.38 13.85
C PHE A 409 14.74 30.45 12.65
N GLY A 410 15.97 29.93 12.79
CA GLY A 410 16.95 29.84 11.73
C GLY A 410 17.25 31.19 11.03
N PRO A 411 17.33 31.23 9.68
CA PRO A 411 17.70 32.43 8.93
C PRO A 411 16.61 33.51 8.87
N ASP A 412 15.37 33.16 9.23
CA ASP A 412 14.21 34.07 9.16
C ASP A 412 14.20 35.07 10.33
N LEU A 413 15.00 34.83 11.37
CA LEU A 413 15.11 35.68 12.55
C LEU A 413 15.94 36.95 12.27
N LYS A 414 15.33 38.13 12.44
CA LYS A 414 16.05 39.41 12.41
C LYS A 414 16.55 39.79 13.80
N VAL A 415 17.86 39.74 14.01
CA VAL A 415 18.49 40.10 15.28
C VAL A 415 18.86 41.58 15.30
N VAL A 416 18.40 42.30 16.32
CA VAL A 416 18.54 43.76 16.46
C VAL A 416 19.00 44.12 17.87
N LYS A 417 19.81 45.18 18.00
CA LYS A 417 20.21 45.75 19.30
C LYS A 417 19.73 47.19 19.42
N LEU A 418 19.27 47.58 20.61
CA LEU A 418 18.92 48.97 20.88
C LEU A 418 20.16 49.85 20.74
N GLY A 419 20.00 51.01 20.09
CA GLY A 419 21.10 51.95 19.80
C GLY A 419 21.88 51.69 18.50
N GLN A 420 21.65 50.56 17.80
CA GLN A 420 22.23 50.33 16.48
C GLN A 420 21.60 51.26 15.43
N LYS A 421 22.40 51.92 14.59
CA LYS A 421 21.86 52.77 13.51
C LYS A 421 20.93 51.97 12.60
N GLY A 422 19.71 52.46 12.42
CA GLY A 422 18.70 51.83 11.54
C GLY A 422 17.87 50.72 12.18
N TYR A 423 17.99 50.47 13.49
CA TYR A 423 17.22 49.41 14.16
C TYR A 423 15.69 49.57 14.00
N LEU A 424 15.19 50.82 14.09
CA LEU A 424 13.78 51.13 13.88
C LEU A 424 13.34 50.77 12.46
N VAL A 425 14.16 51.07 11.44
CA VAL A 425 13.83 50.76 10.03
C VAL A 425 13.73 49.25 9.81
N THR A 426 14.61 48.47 10.45
CA THR A 426 14.53 47.00 10.41
C THR A 426 13.23 46.50 11.03
N ILE A 427 12.82 47.07 12.18
CA ILE A 427 11.55 46.73 12.83
C ILE A 427 10.36 47.14 11.97
N GLU A 428 10.38 48.34 11.37
CA GLU A 428 9.34 48.84 10.47
C GLU A 428 9.13 47.89 9.27
N HIS A 429 10.21 47.45 8.63
CA HIS A 429 10.14 46.49 7.51
C HIS A 429 9.66 45.11 7.97
N ALA A 430 10.19 44.61 9.08
CA ALA A 430 9.77 43.31 9.62
C ALA A 430 8.29 43.31 10.01
N LEU A 431 7.78 44.42 10.54
CA LEU A 431 6.36 44.58 10.92
C LEU A 431 5.43 44.47 9.70
N ALA A 432 5.82 45.09 8.58
CA ALA A 432 5.06 45.03 7.34
C ALA A 432 5.19 43.67 6.64
N ALA A 433 6.36 43.04 6.71
CA ALA A 433 6.63 41.73 6.11
C ALA A 433 6.13 40.54 6.94
N GLY A 434 5.84 40.74 8.24
CA GLY A 434 5.46 39.67 9.16
C GLY A 434 6.63 38.78 9.59
N GLU A 435 7.86 39.30 9.62
CA GLU A 435 9.05 38.57 10.05
C GLU A 435 9.19 38.55 11.59
N THR A 436 9.95 37.59 12.12
CA THR A 436 10.25 37.51 13.56
C THR A 436 11.49 38.36 13.90
N VAL A 437 11.36 39.26 14.88
CA VAL A 437 12.44 40.15 15.35
C VAL A 437 12.85 39.78 16.77
N LEU A 438 14.16 39.66 16.99
CA LEU A 438 14.77 39.50 18.31
C LEU A 438 15.53 40.77 18.71
N ILE A 439 15.10 41.42 19.80
CA ILE A 439 15.84 42.53 20.42
C ILE A 439 16.76 41.98 21.50
N GLU A 440 18.07 42.08 21.28
CA GLU A 440 19.08 41.59 22.21
C GLU A 440 19.56 42.63 23.21
N ASN A 441 19.76 42.17 24.44
CA ASN A 441 20.36 42.92 25.55
C ASN A 441 19.50 44.12 25.95
N LEU A 442 18.22 43.86 26.19
CA LEU A 442 17.32 44.83 26.77
C LEU A 442 17.83 45.20 28.18
N GLU A 443 17.96 46.51 28.42
CA GLU A 443 18.23 47.07 29.74
C GLU A 443 16.93 47.21 30.54
N GLU A 444 16.99 47.75 31.77
CA GLU A 444 15.80 47.96 32.60
C GLU A 444 14.89 49.07 32.05
N THR A 445 15.47 50.04 31.34
CA THR A 445 14.75 51.12 30.68
C THR A 445 14.68 50.88 29.18
N VAL A 446 13.46 50.88 28.63
CA VAL A 446 13.21 50.76 27.19
C VAL A 446 12.93 52.14 26.60
N ASP A 447 13.30 52.36 25.34
CA ASP A 447 12.97 53.59 24.61
C ASP A 447 11.43 53.70 24.45
N PRO A 448 10.80 54.79 24.94
CA PRO A 448 9.35 55.01 24.81
C PRO A 448 8.82 54.96 23.37
N VAL A 449 9.67 55.13 22.36
CA VAL A 449 9.31 54.97 20.95
C VAL A 449 8.77 53.57 20.63
N LEU A 450 9.14 52.55 21.42
CA LEU A 450 8.71 51.17 21.26
C LEU A 450 7.45 50.82 22.07
N ASP A 451 6.97 51.69 22.97
CA ASP A 451 5.79 51.41 23.81
C ASP A 451 4.53 51.02 23.00
N PRO A 452 4.22 51.69 21.86
CA PRO A 452 3.06 51.28 21.05
C PRO A 452 3.20 49.88 20.45
N LEU A 453 4.44 49.45 20.17
CA LEU A 453 4.74 48.11 19.66
C LEU A 453 4.65 47.07 20.78
N LEU A 454 5.22 47.37 21.95
CA LEU A 454 5.20 46.50 23.13
C LEU A 454 3.78 46.26 23.64
N GLY A 455 2.97 47.33 23.73
CA GLY A 455 1.56 47.25 24.12
C GLY A 455 0.60 46.79 23.01
N ARG A 456 1.09 46.56 21.77
CA ARG A 456 0.27 46.25 20.58
C ARG A 456 -0.88 47.24 20.37
N ASN A 457 -0.58 48.53 20.51
CA ASN A 457 -1.55 49.61 20.35
C ASN A 457 -1.86 49.80 18.86
N THR A 458 -2.81 49.02 18.33
CA THR A 458 -3.20 49.07 16.93
C THR A 458 -4.18 50.21 16.63
N ILE A 459 -4.02 50.82 15.46
CA ILE A 459 -4.81 51.94 14.94
C ILE A 459 -5.51 51.48 13.65
N LYS A 460 -6.60 52.14 13.25
CA LYS A 460 -7.36 51.87 12.00
C LYS A 460 -7.78 50.40 11.85
N ARG A 461 -8.53 49.89 12.85
CA ARG A 461 -9.07 48.51 12.89
C ARG A 461 -7.99 47.41 12.84
N GLY A 462 -6.92 47.57 13.61
CA GLY A 462 -5.93 46.50 13.79
C GLY A 462 -4.83 46.42 12.72
N ARG A 463 -4.79 47.34 11.75
CA ARG A 463 -3.89 47.24 10.59
C ARG A 463 -2.60 48.02 10.69
N TYR A 464 -2.50 48.99 11.60
CA TYR A 464 -1.33 49.85 11.70
C TYR A 464 -0.89 50.00 13.14
N ILE A 465 0.42 50.07 13.38
CA ILE A 465 1.02 50.43 14.67
C ILE A 465 1.89 51.67 14.43
N ARG A 466 1.81 52.63 15.34
CA ARG A 466 2.62 53.85 15.26
C ARG A 466 3.95 53.62 15.97
N ILE A 467 5.06 53.73 15.25
CA ILE A 467 6.41 53.65 15.82
C ILE A 467 7.05 55.04 15.63
N GLY A 468 7.26 55.75 16.75
CA GLY A 468 7.63 57.16 16.74
C GLY A 468 6.58 58.03 16.02
N ASP A 469 6.99 58.66 14.92
CA ASP A 469 6.09 59.51 14.11
C ASP A 469 5.52 58.83 12.87
N LYS A 470 5.90 57.57 12.59
CA LYS A 470 5.43 56.85 11.40
C LYS A 470 4.34 55.84 11.73
N GLU A 471 3.33 55.78 10.87
CA GLU A 471 2.34 54.70 10.85
C GLU A 471 2.90 53.53 10.03
N CYS A 472 3.12 52.39 10.66
CA CYS A 472 3.66 51.19 10.02
C CYS A 472 2.55 50.15 9.87
N GLU A 473 2.51 49.45 8.74
CA GLU A 473 1.55 48.38 8.50
C GLU A 473 1.88 47.19 9.42
N TYR A 474 0.85 46.65 10.07
CA TYR A 474 0.96 45.53 11.01
C TYR A 474 0.47 44.25 10.35
N HIS A 475 1.40 43.33 10.10
CA HIS A 475 1.09 41.98 9.66
C HIS A 475 0.79 41.07 10.86
N SER A 476 -0.26 40.24 10.78
CA SER A 476 -0.68 39.38 11.90
C SER A 476 0.30 38.26 12.24
N GLY A 477 1.20 37.91 11.31
CA GLY A 477 2.26 36.93 11.52
C GLY A 477 3.53 37.48 12.19
N PHE A 478 3.63 38.80 12.40
CA PHE A 478 4.80 39.40 13.04
C PHE A 478 4.97 38.91 14.48
N GLN A 479 6.20 38.53 14.85
CA GLN A 479 6.54 38.14 16.22
C GLN A 479 7.73 38.94 16.75
N LEU A 480 7.59 39.46 17.97
CA LEU A 480 8.66 40.17 18.68
C LEU A 480 9.13 39.35 19.88
N LEU A 481 10.42 39.06 19.91
CA LEU A 481 11.13 38.42 21.02
C LEU A 481 12.06 39.43 21.67
N LEU A 482 12.03 39.50 23.00
CA LEU A 482 12.89 40.39 23.77
C LEU A 482 13.84 39.55 24.61
N HIS A 483 15.09 39.96 24.75
CA HIS A 483 16.09 39.23 25.51
C HIS A 483 16.94 40.15 26.38
N THR A 484 17.14 39.78 27.65
CA THR A 484 18.06 40.46 28.58
C THR A 484 19.10 39.50 29.17
N LYS A 485 20.30 40.03 29.43
CA LYS A 485 21.40 39.33 30.10
C LYS A 485 21.45 39.59 31.61
N LEU A 486 20.62 40.50 32.10
CA LEU A 486 20.59 40.83 33.52
C LEU A 486 19.98 39.64 34.28
N ALA A 487 20.61 39.22 35.37
CA ALA A 487 20.15 38.05 36.11
C ALA A 487 18.87 38.34 36.92
N ASN A 488 18.81 39.52 37.55
CA ASN A 488 17.66 39.98 38.34
C ASN A 488 17.28 41.42 37.94
N PRO A 489 16.76 41.63 36.71
CA PRO A 489 16.33 42.96 36.27
C PRO A 489 15.07 43.41 37.01
N HIS A 490 15.00 44.69 37.38
CA HIS A 490 13.77 45.27 37.91
C HIS A 490 13.00 46.03 36.83
N PHE A 491 12.06 45.35 36.18
CA PHE A 491 11.23 45.96 35.13
C PHE A 491 10.06 46.76 35.71
N PRO A 492 9.70 47.90 35.10
CA PRO A 492 8.55 48.69 35.53
C PRO A 492 7.24 47.91 35.30
N PRO A 493 6.20 48.11 36.14
CA PRO A 493 4.93 47.38 36.06
C PRO A 493 4.27 47.44 34.68
N GLU A 494 4.43 48.55 33.95
CA GLU A 494 3.91 48.72 32.60
C GLU A 494 4.50 47.67 31.64
N LEU A 495 5.81 47.46 31.68
CA LEU A 495 6.48 46.47 30.83
C LEU A 495 6.11 45.04 31.23
N GLN A 496 6.00 44.77 32.53
CA GLN A 496 5.55 43.46 33.04
C GLN A 496 4.10 43.14 32.64
N ALA A 497 3.25 44.16 32.50
CA ALA A 497 1.88 43.98 32.05
C ALA A 497 1.79 43.77 30.52
N GLN A 498 2.66 44.41 29.74
CA GLN A 498 2.67 44.33 28.28
C GLN A 498 3.35 43.08 27.74
N THR A 499 4.35 42.55 28.46
CA THR A 499 5.17 41.41 28.03
C THR A 499 4.97 40.20 28.93
N THR A 500 5.25 39.00 28.42
CA THR A 500 5.31 37.79 29.25
C THR A 500 6.77 37.55 29.64
N LEU A 501 7.09 37.70 30.92
CA LEU A 501 8.42 37.45 31.45
C LEU A 501 8.70 35.94 31.51
N ILE A 502 9.81 35.50 30.94
CA ILE A 502 10.23 34.10 30.96
C ILE A 502 11.63 34.01 31.56
N ASN A 503 11.76 33.23 32.62
CA ASN A 503 13.00 33.06 33.35
C ASN A 503 13.78 31.84 32.82
N PHE A 504 14.84 32.12 32.05
CA PHE A 504 15.81 31.15 31.52
C PHE A 504 17.09 31.09 32.38
N THR A 505 17.06 31.56 33.62
CA THR A 505 18.20 31.41 34.52
C THR A 505 18.50 29.94 34.79
N VAL A 506 19.77 29.57 34.70
CA VAL A 506 20.21 28.20 34.97
C VAL A 506 19.97 27.86 36.44
N THR A 507 19.29 26.75 36.70
CA THR A 507 19.04 26.23 38.05
C THR A 507 20.16 25.27 38.50
N ARG A 508 20.22 24.97 39.80
CA ARG A 508 21.19 24.01 40.36
C ARG A 508 21.11 22.64 39.69
N GLY A 509 19.90 22.11 39.54
CA GLY A 509 19.67 20.81 38.92
C GLY A 509 19.96 20.79 37.41
N SER A 510 19.59 21.84 36.67
CA SER A 510 19.91 21.91 35.23
C SER A 510 21.42 21.99 34.98
N LEU A 511 22.16 22.75 35.79
CA LEU A 511 23.61 22.82 35.68
C LEU A 511 24.28 21.51 36.10
N GLU A 512 23.76 20.86 37.15
CA GLU A 512 24.23 19.55 37.58
C GLU A 512 24.13 18.52 36.45
N GLU A 513 22.98 18.45 35.77
CA GLU A 513 22.81 17.51 34.66
C GLU A 513 23.74 17.83 33.46
N GLN A 514 23.95 19.13 33.17
CA GLN A 514 24.90 19.56 32.16
C GLN A 514 26.34 19.14 32.53
N LEU A 515 26.77 19.41 33.76
CA LEU A 515 28.11 19.06 34.24
C LEU A 515 28.29 17.54 34.35
N LEU A 516 27.23 16.79 34.65
CA LEU A 516 27.24 15.32 34.62
C LEU A 516 27.55 14.81 33.21
N GLY A 517 26.88 15.35 32.19
CA GLY A 517 27.20 15.05 30.79
C GLY A 517 28.66 15.36 30.46
N GLU A 518 29.19 16.50 30.91
CA GLU A 518 30.59 16.88 30.69
C GLU A 518 31.59 15.93 31.40
N VAL A 519 31.30 15.48 32.62
CA VAL A 519 32.14 14.50 33.35
C VAL A 519 32.13 13.15 32.63
N VAL A 520 30.95 12.65 32.27
CA VAL A 520 30.78 11.36 31.59
C VAL A 520 31.43 11.40 30.21
N THR A 521 31.33 12.51 29.48
CA THR A 521 32.03 12.71 28.20
C THR A 521 33.54 12.50 28.33
N HIS A 522 34.14 12.96 29.43
CA HIS A 522 35.58 12.84 29.64
C HIS A 522 36.00 11.46 30.16
N GLU A 523 35.22 10.87 31.08
CA GLU A 523 35.58 9.58 31.70
C GLU A 523 35.15 8.37 30.86
N ARG A 524 33.95 8.42 30.27
CA ARG A 524 33.31 7.36 29.48
C ARG A 524 32.65 7.94 28.24
N PRO A 525 33.45 8.38 27.25
CA PRO A 525 32.92 8.94 26.00
C PRO A 525 32.05 7.93 25.24
N ASP A 526 32.29 6.64 25.40
CA ASP A 526 31.47 5.55 24.84
C ASP A 526 30.01 5.63 25.29
N LEU A 527 29.78 5.88 26.58
CA LEU A 527 28.44 5.99 27.14
C LEU A 527 27.73 7.27 26.70
N GLU A 528 28.45 8.38 26.57
CA GLU A 528 27.83 9.65 26.17
C GLU A 528 27.48 9.66 24.68
N VAL A 529 28.34 9.12 23.81
CA VAL A 529 28.01 8.93 22.40
C VAL A 529 26.78 8.04 22.27
N LEU A 530 26.75 6.90 22.96
CA LEU A 530 25.60 5.99 22.95
C LEU A 530 24.32 6.67 23.44
N LYS A 531 24.39 7.48 24.51
CA LYS A 531 23.23 8.24 25.00
C LYS A 531 22.75 9.25 23.96
N SER A 532 23.66 10.03 23.37
CA SER A 532 23.31 11.04 22.38
C SER A 532 22.67 10.43 21.13
N GLU A 533 23.20 9.30 20.65
CA GLU A 533 22.63 8.54 19.53
C GLU A 533 21.26 7.97 19.89
N LEU A 534 21.12 7.40 21.09
CA LEU A 534 19.84 6.86 21.57
C LEU A 534 18.77 7.95 21.69
N THR A 535 19.10 9.11 22.26
CA THR A 535 18.18 10.24 22.36
C THR A 535 17.80 10.78 20.99
N ALA A 536 18.75 10.90 20.05
CA ALA A 536 18.46 11.32 18.69
C ALA A 536 17.56 10.31 17.95
N GLN A 537 17.80 9.01 18.11
CA GLN A 537 16.97 7.95 17.56
C GLN A 537 15.57 7.95 18.17
N GLN A 538 15.43 8.07 19.49
CA GLN A 538 14.14 8.20 20.17
C GLN A 538 13.36 9.41 19.67
N ASN A 539 14.01 10.58 19.54
CA ASN A 539 13.39 11.78 19.00
C ASN A 539 12.93 11.57 17.56
N HIS A 540 13.76 10.95 16.72
CA HIS A 540 13.40 10.61 15.34
C HIS A 540 12.19 9.66 15.28
N PHE A 541 12.19 8.60 16.09
CA PHE A 541 11.08 7.64 16.18
C PHE A 541 9.78 8.30 16.64
N LYS A 542 9.81 9.20 17.62
CA LYS A 542 8.62 9.95 18.06
C LYS A 542 8.04 10.81 16.94
N ILE A 543 8.90 11.51 16.19
CA ILE A 543 8.48 12.33 15.05
C ILE A 543 7.93 11.46 13.92
N GLU A 544 8.60 10.35 13.61
CA GLU A 544 8.18 9.40 12.57
C GLU A 544 6.85 8.73 12.92
N LEU A 545 6.62 8.34 14.18
CA LEU A 545 5.33 7.78 14.62
C LEU A 545 4.18 8.75 14.36
N LYS A 546 4.31 10.02 14.78
CA LYS A 546 3.28 11.04 14.52
C LYS A 546 3.04 11.24 13.03
N PHE A 547 4.12 11.31 12.23
CA PHE A 547 4.01 11.44 10.79
C PHE A 547 3.28 10.25 10.14
N LEU A 548 3.61 9.02 10.54
CA LEU A 548 2.95 7.80 10.04
C LEU A 548 1.47 7.76 10.43
N GLU A 549 1.11 8.24 11.64
CA GLU A 549 -0.28 8.36 12.07
C GLU A 549 -1.06 9.39 11.25
N ASP A 550 -0.50 10.59 11.07
CA ASP A 550 -1.09 11.65 10.26
C ASP A 550 -1.22 11.22 8.78
N GLU A 551 -0.22 10.52 8.24
CA GLU A 551 -0.25 9.95 6.90
C GLU A 551 -1.35 8.89 6.75
N LEU A 552 -1.50 8.01 7.75
CA LEU A 552 -2.57 7.00 7.78
C LEU A 552 -3.95 7.66 7.78
N LEU A 553 -4.17 8.66 8.64
CA LEU A 553 -5.44 9.39 8.73
C LEU A 553 -5.74 10.17 7.45
N THR A 554 -4.75 10.86 6.90
CA THR A 554 -4.89 11.62 5.65
C THR A 554 -5.28 10.69 4.50
N ARG A 555 -4.66 9.51 4.40
CA ARG A 555 -4.99 8.51 3.38
C ARG A 555 -6.38 7.92 3.54
N LEU A 556 -6.80 7.64 4.77
CA LEU A 556 -8.16 7.17 5.05
C LEU A 556 -9.20 8.25 4.73
N SER A 557 -8.90 9.53 5.00
CA SER A 557 -9.78 10.65 4.67
C SER A 557 -9.87 10.93 3.16
N ALA A 558 -8.76 10.75 2.42
CA ALA A 558 -8.72 10.90 0.97
C ALA A 558 -9.43 9.76 0.23
N ALA A 559 -9.60 8.62 0.87
CA ALA A 559 -10.27 7.44 0.34
C ALA A 559 -11.81 7.55 0.44
N GLU A 560 -12.40 8.63 -0.09
CA GLU A 560 -13.85 8.72 -0.26
C GLU A 560 -14.28 7.89 -1.49
N GLY A 561 -14.79 6.67 -1.26
CA GLY A 561 -15.32 5.79 -2.31
C GLY A 561 -15.07 4.29 -2.10
N SER A 562 -14.90 3.54 -3.21
CA SER A 562 -14.62 2.10 -3.19
C SER A 562 -13.17 1.80 -2.77
N PHE A 563 -12.87 1.89 -1.47
CA PHE A 563 -11.57 1.55 -0.86
C PHE A 563 -11.09 0.12 -1.18
N LEU A 564 -12.02 -0.79 -1.50
CA LEU A 564 -11.73 -2.18 -1.82
C LEU A 564 -11.15 -2.42 -3.22
N GLY A 565 -11.14 -1.38 -4.07
CA GLY A 565 -10.59 -1.46 -5.42
C GLY A 565 -9.13 -1.04 -5.53
N ASP A 566 -8.59 -0.37 -4.50
CA ASP A 566 -7.22 0.16 -4.52
C ASP A 566 -6.30 -0.74 -3.68
N THR A 567 -5.69 -1.71 -4.34
CA THR A 567 -4.73 -2.63 -3.72
C THR A 567 -3.49 -1.89 -3.22
N ALA A 568 -3.07 -0.82 -3.89
CA ALA A 568 -1.89 -0.04 -3.52
C ALA A 568 -2.11 0.74 -2.21
N LEU A 569 -3.33 1.22 -1.97
CA LEU A 569 -3.70 1.84 -0.69
C LEU A 569 -3.60 0.84 0.46
N VAL A 570 -4.12 -0.38 0.29
CA VAL A 570 -4.11 -1.40 1.34
C VAL A 570 -2.70 -1.88 1.66
N GLU A 571 -1.86 -2.12 0.65
CA GLU A 571 -0.45 -2.48 0.86
C GLU A 571 0.34 -1.39 1.57
N LYS A 572 0.08 -0.12 1.22
CA LYS A 572 0.71 1.02 1.88
C LYS A 572 0.27 1.16 3.34
N LEU A 573 -1.02 1.00 3.64
CA LEU A 573 -1.54 1.01 5.01
C LEU A 573 -0.92 -0.11 5.86
N GLU A 574 -0.78 -1.31 5.31
CA GLU A 574 -0.14 -2.44 5.98
C GLU A 574 1.34 -2.17 6.26
N ASN A 575 2.05 -1.57 5.29
CA ASN A 575 3.44 -1.16 5.48
C ASN A 575 3.58 -0.07 6.54
N THR A 576 2.77 1.00 6.50
CA THR A 576 2.74 2.06 7.52
C THR A 576 2.50 1.48 8.90
N LYS A 577 1.54 0.56 9.05
CA LYS A 577 1.24 -0.11 10.32
C LYS A 577 2.41 -0.97 10.81
N ARG A 578 2.99 -1.79 9.94
CA ARG A 578 4.12 -2.66 10.30
C ARG A 578 5.32 -1.82 10.74
N THR A 579 5.60 -0.72 10.05
CA THR A 579 6.66 0.22 10.42
C THR A 579 6.36 0.86 11.78
N ALA A 580 5.13 1.35 12.01
CA ALA A 580 4.74 1.92 13.30
C ALA A 580 4.89 0.91 14.46
N ALA A 581 4.45 -0.33 14.28
CA ALA A 581 4.60 -1.38 15.30
C ALA A 581 6.07 -1.71 15.59
N ASN A 582 6.91 -1.78 14.55
CA ASN A 582 8.35 -2.00 14.71
C ASN A 582 9.01 -0.83 15.44
N ILE A 583 8.63 0.41 15.11
CA ILE A 583 9.15 1.61 15.79
C ILE A 583 8.71 1.61 17.25
N HIS A 584 7.46 1.25 17.56
CA HIS A 584 6.98 1.19 18.94
C HIS A 584 7.80 0.20 19.79
N SER A 585 8.08 -1.00 19.25
CA SER A 585 8.96 -1.99 19.91
C SER A 585 10.35 -1.42 20.15
N LYS A 586 10.93 -0.72 19.15
CA LYS A 586 12.25 -0.08 19.28
C LYS A 586 12.25 1.06 20.29
N VAL A 587 11.16 1.82 20.41
CA VAL A 587 11.02 2.88 21.42
C VAL A 587 11.03 2.28 22.82
N ASP A 588 10.38 1.13 23.02
CA ASP A 588 10.35 0.47 24.33
C ASP A 588 11.72 -0.16 24.67
N GLU A 589 12.40 -0.79 23.72
CA GLU A 589 13.80 -1.23 23.88
C GLU A 589 14.74 -0.05 24.17
N ALA A 590 14.54 1.09 23.50
CA ALA A 590 15.32 2.30 23.72
C ALA A 590 15.12 2.86 25.13
N LYS A 591 13.91 2.79 25.70
CA LYS A 591 13.66 3.19 27.09
C LYS A 591 14.41 2.30 28.09
N GLU A 592 14.44 0.98 27.86
CA GLU A 592 15.21 0.06 28.73
C GLU A 592 16.73 0.28 28.63
N ASN A 593 17.23 0.64 27.46
CA ASN A 593 18.64 0.99 27.30
C ASN A 593 18.96 2.33 27.95
N GLU A 594 18.05 3.29 27.86
CA GLU A 594 18.18 4.60 28.50
C GLU A 594 18.25 4.47 30.03
N THR A 595 17.44 3.62 30.66
CA THR A 595 17.52 3.39 32.10
C THR A 595 18.87 2.83 32.52
N LYS A 596 19.38 1.81 31.81
CA LYS A 596 20.72 1.23 32.07
C LYS A 596 21.84 2.24 31.89
N ILE A 597 21.76 3.10 30.87
CA ILE A 597 22.74 4.17 30.63
C ILE A 597 22.66 5.21 31.76
N ASN A 598 21.47 5.60 32.17
CA ASN A 598 21.28 6.55 33.26
C ASN A 598 21.81 5.97 34.57
N GLU A 599 21.56 4.70 34.91
CA GLU A 599 22.15 4.02 36.08
C GLU A 599 23.68 4.11 36.09
N ALA A 600 24.34 3.92 34.94
CA ALA A 600 25.79 4.07 34.82
C ALA A 600 26.26 5.53 34.97
N ARG A 601 25.46 6.50 34.51
CA ARG A 601 25.73 7.94 34.69
C ARG A 601 25.56 8.39 36.14
N GLU A 602 24.56 7.85 36.85
CA GLU A 602 24.27 8.21 38.24
C GLU A 602 25.47 8.01 39.17
N LEU A 603 26.36 7.07 38.86
CA LEU A 603 27.61 6.86 39.62
C LEU A 603 28.51 8.11 39.65
N TYR A 604 28.47 8.95 38.62
CA TYR A 604 29.26 10.18 38.51
C TYR A 604 28.51 11.43 39.00
N ARG A 605 27.21 11.33 39.31
CA ARG A 605 26.38 12.45 39.79
C ARG A 605 26.99 13.22 40.97
N PRO A 606 27.60 12.58 41.99
CA PRO A 606 28.18 13.30 43.13
C PRO A 606 29.28 14.31 42.74
N ALA A 607 30.02 14.05 41.65
CA ALA A 607 31.02 14.98 41.14
C ALA A 607 30.36 16.21 40.47
N ALA A 608 29.29 15.99 39.72
CA ALA A 608 28.52 17.05 39.07
C ALA A 608 27.73 17.90 40.07
N GLU A 609 27.12 17.26 41.08
CA GLU A 609 26.42 17.94 42.18
C GLU A 609 27.37 18.86 42.94
N ARG A 610 28.57 18.36 43.28
CA ARG A 610 29.64 19.17 43.89
C ARG A 610 30.02 20.36 43.03
N ALA A 611 30.21 20.16 41.73
CA ALA A 611 30.60 21.21 40.81
C ALA A 611 29.50 22.28 40.65
N SER A 612 28.24 21.85 40.54
CA SER A 612 27.08 22.76 40.51
C SER A 612 27.03 23.60 41.78
N LEU A 613 27.13 22.99 42.96
CA LEU A 613 27.16 23.71 44.24
C LEU A 613 28.27 24.77 44.25
N LEU A 614 29.48 24.42 43.84
CA LEU A 614 30.62 25.34 43.80
C LEU A 614 30.36 26.53 42.86
N TYR A 615 29.78 26.31 41.68
CA TYR A 615 29.45 27.39 40.77
C TYR A 615 28.46 28.39 41.38
N PHE A 616 27.40 27.91 42.03
CA PHE A 616 26.43 28.81 42.66
C PHE A 616 27.03 29.57 43.84
N ILE A 617 27.91 28.95 44.63
CA ILE A 617 28.65 29.66 45.69
C ILE A 617 29.49 30.79 45.08
N ILE A 618 30.18 30.54 43.96
CA ILE A 618 30.98 31.56 43.28
C ILE A 618 30.10 32.69 42.74
N CYS A 619 28.92 32.39 42.20
CA CYS A 619 27.95 33.39 41.77
C CYS A 619 27.46 34.24 42.95
N ASP A 620 27.22 33.62 44.11
CA ASP A 620 26.77 34.33 45.31
C ASP A 620 27.82 35.30 45.88
N LEU A 621 29.10 35.19 45.48
CA LEU A 621 30.16 36.11 45.90
C LEU A 621 29.92 37.55 45.41
N SER A 622 29.15 37.75 44.33
CA SER A 622 28.78 39.09 43.87
C SER A 622 28.00 39.88 44.93
N ASN A 623 27.33 39.19 45.86
CA ASN A 623 26.61 39.80 46.97
C ASN A 623 27.56 40.40 48.03
N ILE A 624 28.79 39.88 48.14
CA ILE A 624 29.83 40.42 49.03
C ILE A 624 30.48 41.64 48.37
N ASN A 625 30.87 41.49 47.10
CA ASN A 625 31.48 42.56 46.32
C ASN A 625 31.03 42.47 44.86
N PRO A 626 30.46 43.53 44.27
CA PRO A 626 30.04 43.55 42.88
C PRO A 626 31.15 43.21 41.86
N MET A 627 32.44 43.32 42.23
CA MET A 627 33.56 42.92 41.38
C MET A 627 33.71 41.40 41.22
N TYR A 628 33.13 40.60 42.12
CA TYR A 628 33.22 39.14 42.09
C TYR A 628 32.19 38.54 41.14
N GLN A 629 32.40 38.75 39.84
CA GLN A 629 31.55 38.20 38.78
C GLN A 629 32.31 37.14 37.99
N PHE A 630 31.73 35.94 37.91
CA PHE A 630 32.30 34.82 37.19
C PHE A 630 31.31 34.32 36.16
N SER A 631 31.79 34.11 34.93
CA SER A 631 30.97 33.55 33.86
C SER A 631 30.97 32.02 33.91
N LEU A 632 29.85 31.40 33.54
CA LEU A 632 29.76 29.95 33.38
C LEU A 632 30.81 29.39 32.41
N LYS A 633 31.11 30.12 31.33
CA LYS A 633 32.13 29.74 30.35
C LYS A 633 33.52 29.61 30.99
N THR A 634 33.86 30.54 31.88
CA THR A 634 35.11 30.51 32.63
C THR A 634 35.14 29.33 33.59
N PHE A 635 34.03 29.09 34.30
CA PHE A 635 33.89 27.95 35.20
C PHE A 635 34.08 26.61 34.47
N ASN A 636 33.41 26.38 33.34
CA ASN A 636 33.57 25.14 32.57
C ASN A 636 35.03 24.94 32.10
N THR A 637 35.73 26.01 31.77
CA THR A 637 37.16 25.93 31.40
C THR A 637 38.03 25.46 32.57
N VAL A 638 37.75 25.92 33.80
CA VAL A 638 38.46 25.46 35.01
C VAL A 638 38.06 24.03 35.36
N PHE A 639 36.79 23.70 35.21
CA PHE A 639 36.22 22.38 35.46
C PHE A 639 36.87 21.30 34.58
N HIS A 640 36.94 21.51 33.25
CA HIS A 640 37.61 20.57 32.35
C HIS A 640 39.10 20.39 32.68
N LYS A 641 39.80 21.48 33.05
CA LYS A 641 41.19 21.40 33.50
C LYS A 641 41.34 20.61 34.78
N ALA A 642 40.37 20.69 35.70
CA ALA A 642 40.38 19.95 36.95
C ALA A 642 40.17 18.45 36.72
N ILE A 643 39.19 18.08 35.89
CA ILE A 643 38.93 16.69 35.52
C ILE A 643 40.16 16.05 34.86
N GLY A 644 40.80 16.76 33.93
CA GLY A 644 42.00 16.27 33.24
C GLY A 644 43.24 16.10 34.15
N ARG A 645 43.27 16.81 35.29
CA ARG A 645 44.35 16.71 36.30
C ARG A 645 44.07 15.70 37.40
N ALA A 646 42.84 15.25 37.56
CA ALA A 646 42.45 14.34 38.63
C ALA A 646 43.13 12.98 38.50
N GLU A 647 43.55 12.40 39.62
CA GLU A 647 44.24 11.11 39.67
C GLU A 647 43.32 9.94 39.31
N ARG A 648 43.75 9.09 38.39
CA ARG A 648 42.95 7.96 37.88
C ARG A 648 42.93 6.82 38.90
N ALA A 649 41.77 6.21 39.10
CA ALA A 649 41.58 5.03 39.95
C ALA A 649 40.81 3.96 39.15
N GLU A 650 41.02 2.67 39.48
CA GLU A 650 40.31 1.55 38.83
C GLU A 650 38.86 1.41 39.33
N GLU A 651 38.61 1.75 40.60
CA GLU A 651 37.27 1.76 41.17
C GLU A 651 36.55 3.09 40.88
N VAL A 652 35.29 3.02 40.42
CA VAL A 652 34.50 4.21 40.06
C VAL A 652 34.25 5.12 41.26
N THR A 653 34.02 4.55 42.44
CA THR A 653 33.76 5.29 43.69
C THR A 653 34.97 6.14 44.12
N GLU A 654 36.16 5.55 44.10
CA GLU A 654 37.43 6.23 44.38
C GLU A 654 37.75 7.27 43.31
N ARG A 655 37.50 6.94 42.03
CA ARG A 655 37.67 7.88 40.92
C ARG A 655 36.78 9.12 41.09
N VAL A 656 35.51 8.93 41.46
CA VAL A 656 34.57 10.03 41.72
C VAL A 656 35.03 10.88 42.90
N HIS A 657 35.57 10.27 43.95
CA HIS A 657 36.17 11.00 45.07
C HIS A 657 37.35 11.89 44.62
N ASN A 658 38.28 11.34 43.85
CA ASN A 658 39.42 12.09 43.31
C ASN A 658 38.99 13.24 42.39
N LEU A 659 37.95 13.01 41.57
CA LEU A 659 37.34 14.05 40.74
C LEU A 659 36.75 15.18 41.60
N MET A 660 35.99 14.84 42.64
CA MET A 660 35.42 15.83 43.57
C MET A 660 36.49 16.68 44.25
N GLU A 661 37.57 16.06 44.72
CA GLU A 661 38.68 16.79 45.36
C GLU A 661 39.42 17.68 44.36
N ALA A 662 39.77 17.16 43.18
CA ALA A 662 40.47 17.92 42.15
C ALA A 662 39.65 19.12 41.66
N VAL A 663 38.34 18.94 41.45
CA VAL A 663 37.41 20.01 41.08
C VAL A 663 37.32 21.05 42.20
N THR A 664 37.10 20.61 43.44
CA THR A 664 37.00 21.52 44.59
C THR A 664 38.28 22.35 44.76
N TYR A 665 39.44 21.71 44.71
CA TYR A 665 40.74 22.37 44.85
C TYR A 665 41.02 23.35 43.72
N SER A 666 40.79 22.94 42.46
CA SER A 666 41.06 23.79 41.29
C SER A 666 40.16 25.01 41.24
N VAL A 667 38.87 24.82 41.53
CA VAL A 667 37.89 25.90 41.60
C VAL A 667 38.22 26.84 42.77
N PHE A 668 38.54 26.30 43.94
CA PHE A 668 38.94 27.10 45.10
C PHE A 668 40.18 27.95 44.80
N LEU A 669 41.22 27.37 44.20
CA LEU A 669 42.45 28.07 43.85
C LEU A 669 42.19 29.19 42.83
N TYR A 670 41.40 28.89 41.79
CA TYR A 670 41.06 29.85 40.75
C TYR A 670 40.28 31.04 41.32
N THR A 671 39.24 30.78 42.10
CA THR A 671 38.42 31.83 42.73
C THR A 671 39.25 32.63 43.73
N SER A 672 40.07 31.97 44.56
CA SER A 672 40.91 32.64 45.56
C SER A 672 41.94 33.60 44.95
N GLN A 673 42.37 33.40 43.70
CA GLN A 673 43.24 34.36 43.00
C GLN A 673 42.53 35.68 42.69
N GLY A 674 41.21 35.67 42.51
CA GLY A 674 40.40 36.86 42.23
C GLY A 674 39.83 37.56 43.47
N LEU A 675 39.95 36.96 44.66
CA LEU A 675 39.40 37.48 45.91
C LEU A 675 40.41 38.30 46.70
N PHE A 676 39.92 39.34 47.40
CA PHE A 676 40.72 40.03 48.40
C PHE A 676 41.02 39.12 49.59
N GLU A 677 42.17 39.31 50.24
CA GLU A 677 42.64 38.48 51.37
C GLU A 677 41.59 38.37 52.49
N ARG A 678 40.88 39.47 52.78
CA ARG A 678 39.81 39.51 53.78
C ARG A 678 38.62 38.58 53.47
N ASP A 679 38.32 38.36 52.20
CA ASP A 679 37.12 37.63 51.75
C ASP A 679 37.41 36.14 51.50
N LYS A 680 38.69 35.76 51.41
CA LYS A 680 39.12 34.37 51.19
C LYS A 680 38.68 33.42 52.29
N LEU A 681 38.80 33.84 53.56
CA LEU A 681 38.38 33.01 54.69
C LEU A 681 36.86 32.81 54.69
N THR A 682 36.09 33.85 54.40
CA THR A 682 34.63 33.79 54.27
C THR A 682 34.22 32.80 53.17
N PHE A 683 34.86 32.88 52.00
CA PHE A 683 34.62 31.94 50.90
C PHE A 683 34.97 30.49 51.29
N LEU A 684 36.11 30.28 51.97
CA LEU A 684 36.52 28.96 52.44
C LEU A 684 35.50 28.38 53.44
N SER A 685 35.10 29.17 54.44
CA SER A 685 34.11 28.76 55.45
C SER A 685 32.75 28.48 54.80
N GLN A 686 32.28 29.35 53.90
CA GLN A 686 31.02 29.15 53.19
C GLN A 686 31.06 27.87 52.34
N THR A 687 32.16 27.65 51.61
CA THR A 687 32.35 26.42 50.83
C THR A 687 32.31 25.19 51.72
N ALA A 688 33.05 25.18 52.83
CA ALA A 688 33.08 24.06 53.76
C ALA A 688 31.70 23.77 54.37
N PHE A 689 30.98 24.78 54.86
CA PHE A 689 29.65 24.59 55.44
C PHE A 689 28.63 24.09 54.42
N GLN A 690 28.60 24.65 53.22
CA GLN A 690 27.71 24.19 52.15
C GLN A 690 28.02 22.75 51.72
N ILE A 691 29.30 22.40 51.66
CA ILE A 691 29.75 21.02 51.37
C ILE A 691 29.25 20.04 52.43
N LEU A 692 29.30 20.41 53.71
CA LEU A 692 28.89 19.59 54.85
C LEU A 692 27.36 19.49 54.97
N LEU A 693 26.64 20.58 54.68
CA LEU A 693 25.17 20.59 54.59
C LEU A 693 24.67 19.60 53.54
N MET A 694 25.28 19.62 52.34
CA MET A 694 24.89 18.71 51.26
C MET A 694 25.16 17.23 51.62
N ARG A 695 26.19 16.96 52.43
CA ARG A 695 26.46 15.61 52.96
C ARG A 695 25.53 15.22 54.12
N GLY A 696 24.69 16.12 54.61
CA GLY A 696 23.85 15.91 55.81
C GLY A 696 24.65 15.75 57.10
N SER A 697 25.91 16.22 57.13
CA SER A 697 26.77 16.12 58.32
C SER A 697 26.53 17.25 59.34
N ILE A 698 25.91 18.34 58.89
CA ILE A 698 25.49 19.49 59.70
C ILE A 698 24.00 19.69 59.46
N ASP A 699 23.23 19.96 60.53
CA ASP A 699 21.84 20.36 60.37
C ASP A 699 21.70 21.84 59.99
N ALA A 700 20.72 22.16 59.14
CA ALA A 700 20.51 23.52 58.66
C ALA A 700 20.12 24.48 59.79
N GLN A 701 19.41 24.00 60.82
CA GLN A 701 19.01 24.82 61.96
C GLN A 701 20.20 25.12 62.87
N GLU A 702 21.10 24.16 63.04
CA GLU A 702 22.35 24.36 63.80
C GLU A 702 23.28 25.38 63.13
N LEU A 703 23.37 25.34 61.80
CA LEU A 703 24.15 26.35 61.06
C LEU A 703 23.50 27.73 61.14
N ASP A 704 22.17 27.85 60.98
CA ASP A 704 21.48 29.13 61.13
C ASP A 704 21.64 29.69 62.55
N PHE A 705 21.60 28.82 63.56
CA PHE A 705 21.90 29.17 64.95
C PHE A 705 23.34 29.69 65.11
N LEU A 706 24.33 29.04 64.50
CA LEU A 706 25.73 29.48 64.54
C LEU A 706 25.92 30.86 63.87
N LEU A 707 25.24 31.10 62.75
CA LEU A 707 25.37 32.34 61.98
C LEU A 707 24.64 33.52 62.62
N ARG A 708 23.42 33.33 63.13
CA ARG A 708 22.62 34.40 63.75
C ARG A 708 22.93 34.60 65.22
N PHE A 709 23.31 33.52 65.91
CA PHE A 709 23.64 33.46 67.34
C PHE A 709 22.77 34.37 68.22
N PRO A 710 21.46 34.07 68.40
CA PRO A 710 20.60 34.88 69.24
C PRO A 710 21.08 34.78 70.69
N VAL A 711 21.32 35.92 71.35
CA VAL A 711 21.77 35.98 72.75
C VAL A 711 20.64 36.51 73.63
N ASP A 712 20.15 35.69 74.56
CA ASP A 712 19.19 36.13 75.55
C ASP A 712 19.85 37.07 76.58
N CYS A 713 19.32 38.27 76.78
CA CYS A 713 19.84 39.18 77.81
C CYS A 713 19.47 38.69 79.22
N SER A 714 20.36 37.95 79.86
CA SER A 714 20.15 37.49 81.25
C SER A 714 20.41 38.61 82.26
N ARG A 715 19.58 38.72 83.30
CA ARG A 715 19.68 39.77 84.35
C ARG A 715 20.88 39.59 85.30
N GLY A 716 21.59 38.45 85.25
CA GLY A 716 22.76 38.16 86.07
C GLY A 716 23.35 36.78 85.78
N SER A 717 24.66 36.63 86.00
CA SER A 717 25.39 35.36 85.90
C SER A 717 25.51 34.70 87.29
N PRO A 718 25.26 33.38 87.43
CA PRO A 718 25.47 32.62 88.66
C PRO A 718 26.96 32.36 88.94
N VAL A 719 27.84 32.57 87.95
CA VAL A 719 29.30 32.44 88.10
C VAL A 719 29.99 33.79 87.92
N GLN A 720 30.93 34.11 88.81
CA GLN A 720 31.56 35.44 88.86
C GLN A 720 32.51 35.75 87.69
N PHE A 721 32.98 34.73 86.96
CA PHE A 721 33.92 34.90 85.85
C PHE A 721 33.26 35.10 84.48
N LEU A 722 31.93 35.01 84.38
CA LEU A 722 31.19 35.23 83.14
C LEU A 722 30.34 36.50 83.22
N SER A 723 30.28 37.25 82.11
CA SER A 723 29.38 38.39 81.99
C SER A 723 27.91 37.92 81.85
N PRO A 724 26.92 38.75 82.21
CA PRO A 724 25.50 38.43 82.00
C PRO A 724 25.13 38.17 80.53
N GLN A 725 25.86 38.77 79.59
CA GLN A 725 25.73 38.52 78.14
C GLN A 725 26.28 37.15 77.76
N ALA A 726 27.48 36.79 78.22
CA ALA A 726 28.06 35.47 77.98
C ALA A 726 27.21 34.35 78.61
N TRP A 727 26.66 34.60 79.80
CA TRP A 727 25.73 33.67 80.44
C TRP A 727 24.39 33.54 79.69
N GLY A 728 23.91 34.65 79.15
CA GLY A 728 22.79 34.68 78.22
C GLY A 728 23.00 33.79 77.01
N ALA A 729 24.17 33.91 76.37
CA ALA A 729 24.57 33.10 75.23
C ALA A 729 24.64 31.59 75.57
N ILE A 730 25.16 31.24 76.75
CA ILE A 730 25.21 29.85 77.24
C ILE A 730 23.81 29.28 77.46
N LYS A 731 22.88 30.07 77.99
CA LYS A 731 21.48 29.65 78.14
C LYS A 731 20.83 29.40 76.79
N THR A 732 21.05 30.29 75.82
CA THR A 732 20.51 30.12 74.48
C THR A 732 21.11 28.88 73.79
N ILE A 733 22.42 28.63 73.93
CA ILE A 733 23.06 27.38 73.46
C ILE A 733 22.46 26.16 74.16
N SER A 734 22.17 26.23 75.46
CA SER A 734 21.59 25.12 76.24
C SER A 734 20.17 24.73 75.81
N THR A 735 19.51 25.52 74.96
CA THR A 735 18.21 25.15 74.37
C THR A 735 18.34 24.09 73.27
N LEU A 736 19.51 24.00 72.64
CA LEU A 736 19.82 22.96 71.65
C LEU A 736 19.88 21.58 72.33
N GLU A 737 19.35 20.57 71.65
CA GLU A 737 19.24 19.22 72.21
C GLU A 737 20.61 18.63 72.61
N GLU A 738 21.65 18.88 71.80
CA GLU A 738 23.01 18.42 72.06
C GLU A 738 23.73 19.15 73.21
N PHE A 739 23.29 20.37 73.54
CA PHE A 739 23.89 21.21 74.57
C PHE A 739 23.01 21.36 75.81
N ARG A 740 21.92 20.60 75.90
CA ARG A 740 21.01 20.61 77.04
C ARG A 740 21.76 20.27 78.33
N GLY A 741 21.69 21.18 79.31
CA GLY A 741 22.35 21.04 80.61
C GLY A 741 23.78 21.58 80.68
N LEU A 742 24.27 22.27 79.63
CA LEU A 742 25.56 22.97 79.64
C LEU A 742 25.59 24.08 80.70
N ASP A 743 24.50 24.82 80.86
CA ASP A 743 24.28 25.79 81.93
C ASP A 743 24.50 25.16 83.32
N ARG A 744 23.88 24.01 83.59
CA ARG A 744 24.00 23.31 84.88
C ARG A 744 25.41 22.74 85.11
N ASP A 745 26.10 22.32 84.06
CA ASP A 745 27.49 21.84 84.15
C ASP A 745 28.48 22.97 84.44
N ILE A 746 28.28 24.15 83.86
CA ILE A 746 29.12 25.33 84.12
C ILE A 746 28.95 25.80 85.57
N GLU A 747 27.73 25.75 86.11
CA GLU A 747 27.47 25.98 87.54
C GLU A 747 28.14 24.92 88.42
N GLY A 748 28.02 23.64 88.07
CA GLY A 748 28.57 22.52 88.86
C GLY A 748 30.09 22.40 88.84
N SER A 749 30.73 22.74 87.71
CA SER A 749 32.17 22.58 87.47
C SER A 749 32.91 23.92 87.27
N ALA A 750 32.45 24.98 87.93
CA ALA A 750 32.90 26.37 87.74
C ALA A 750 34.44 26.57 87.76
N LYS A 751 35.19 25.84 88.59
CA LYS A 751 36.66 25.96 88.67
C LYS A 751 37.38 25.52 87.38
N ARG A 752 36.84 24.52 86.66
CA ARG A 752 37.43 24.00 85.41
C ARG A 752 37.08 24.90 84.23
N TRP A 753 35.85 25.35 84.18
CA TRP A 753 35.40 26.33 83.19
C TRP A 753 36.09 27.68 83.35
N LYS A 754 36.36 28.11 84.59
CA LYS A 754 37.16 29.32 84.85
C LYS A 754 38.58 29.18 84.29
N LYS A 755 39.23 28.03 84.46
CA LYS A 755 40.56 27.78 83.87
C LYS A 755 40.55 27.90 82.35
N LEU A 756 39.51 27.39 81.69
CA LEU A 756 39.33 27.48 80.24
C LEU A 756 39.15 28.93 79.78
N VAL A 757 38.32 29.69 80.49
CA VAL A 757 38.02 31.10 80.16
C VAL A 757 39.21 32.02 80.43
N ASP A 758 39.98 31.76 81.48
CA ASP A 758 41.17 32.53 81.84
C ASP A 758 42.43 32.13 81.04
N SER A 759 42.33 31.16 80.12
CA SER A 759 43.46 30.68 79.30
C SER A 759 43.75 31.62 78.12
N GLU A 760 45.02 31.77 77.76
CA GLU A 760 45.44 32.58 76.61
C GLU A 760 45.08 31.93 75.25
N CYS A 761 44.97 30.60 75.20
CA CYS A 761 44.60 29.83 74.01
C CYS A 761 43.52 28.78 74.35
N PRO A 762 42.27 29.21 74.60
CA PRO A 762 41.18 28.33 75.02
C PRO A 762 40.87 27.23 73.99
N GLU A 763 41.16 27.45 72.70
CA GLU A 763 40.96 26.49 71.62
C GLU A 763 41.88 25.26 71.69
N LYS A 764 43.02 25.35 72.40
CA LYS A 764 43.96 24.23 72.60
C LYS A 764 43.71 23.47 73.91
N GLU A 765 42.89 24.02 74.80
CA GLU A 765 42.58 23.41 76.08
C GLU A 765 41.46 22.36 75.96
N ARG A 766 41.56 21.28 76.75
CA ARG A 766 40.57 20.21 76.74
C ARG A 766 39.30 20.66 77.46
N PHE A 767 38.17 20.60 76.76
CA PHE A 767 36.85 20.85 77.35
C PHE A 767 36.58 19.96 78.58
N PRO A 768 35.93 20.48 79.64
CA PRO A 768 35.48 19.68 80.78
C PRO A 768 34.49 18.62 80.30
N ARG A 769 34.88 17.34 80.32
CA ARG A 769 34.04 16.23 79.87
C ARG A 769 32.95 15.90 80.91
N THR A 770 31.69 16.14 80.57
CA THR A 770 30.52 15.48 81.16
C THR A 770 29.47 15.21 80.06
N GLY A 771 29.05 13.95 79.89
CA GLY A 771 28.02 13.51 78.95
C GLY A 771 28.54 12.77 77.70
N LYS A 772 27.99 11.57 77.44
CA LYS A 772 28.23 10.78 76.22
C LYS A 772 27.62 11.51 75.01
N THR A 773 28.30 11.40 73.86
CA THR A 773 27.92 11.89 72.51
C THR A 773 27.90 13.41 72.36
N ARG A 774 29.00 13.99 71.86
CA ARG A 774 28.98 15.26 71.11
C ARG A 774 29.55 14.95 69.72
N ALA A 775 28.76 15.21 68.68
CA ALA A 775 29.02 14.87 67.30
C ALA A 775 30.20 15.68 66.70
N PRO A 776 30.76 15.29 65.53
CA PRO A 776 32.07 15.69 65.03
C PRO A 776 32.13 17.08 64.37
N CYS A 777 31.20 18.00 64.64
CA CYS A 777 31.31 19.40 64.18
C CYS A 777 32.39 20.21 64.92
N ARG A 778 33.22 19.57 65.75
CA ARG A 778 34.13 20.22 66.72
C ARG A 778 35.59 19.77 66.63
N SER A 779 35.98 19.05 65.59
CA SER A 779 37.40 18.75 65.32
C SER A 779 37.72 18.99 63.85
N SER A 780 37.95 20.25 63.50
CA SER A 780 38.69 20.68 62.32
C SER A 780 39.49 21.90 62.72
#